data_AF-A0AB38PKA8-F1
#
_entry.id   AF-A0AB38PKA8-F1
#
_cell.length_a   1.000
_cell.length_b   1.000
_cell.length_c   1.000
_cell.angle_alpha   90.00
_cell.angle_beta   90.00
_cell.angle_gamma   90.00
#
_symmetry.space_group_name_H-M   'P 1'
#
loop_
_entity.id
_entity.type
_entity.pdbx_description
1 polymer ?
#
loop_
_entity_poly.entity_id
_entity_poly.type
_entity_poly.pdbx_seq_one_letter_code
_entity_poly.pdbx_strand_id
1 'polypeptide(L)'
;MSVFRYSKYKVRINPDSQKTQGLHVGDIVRRQYAGRERAVYSLMCVTETGTELVGDKEAPYFIGALLDGDEPQSGELLDFVRSTNLFDTARSGALYLTASDSEAPYMDVIDGMATERSLCYPVMNGGVAGVPDKSKYAVCGHVLQSGYRENDAEATRIVRIVRNAEPAGESSFGLMQTLEESVGHPERLLVSFKIRAFRDLSSIPLSFGYTNREKSDAEDILSAGQEWEYKLWVITVDYPAQYSRSLFLDLTEILTAEGDWCELADLNILRLSSVSAFGDAVKARVGKVCGIIDPVFGILDGYGAYFQNLYATRNVNIAGTLTAGDENGFSSTFYVGKIHKNVIPDSLSCAFSGSMAVGTATPAGIGKSVRVTSDSRLTLQDAGWRKARAGNYYCFSIWIKAEETTVVRFYQDEHLVGEQAVDAGRGWTRHKVSFPVRESGAPEMTLGIATPVPVLLSAPQLEPGKTATPYQATDGVLSYTEDYGAWFSKGGIGGTIQNPLLRLGEDGSITSRDGSFVINPDGTGHFASGRFKWSKDTIELRDVTIRWEDFDEEAQEQLKPRSVSLTGGTAFHFTDELSGICEPESILLVPTEYNFNPESRLWEYLASDGIWKETGCNAAVFEMTPAFHGWEGRDVLTLRYTAVFRNENIGATHTFFKLYDGAPSYTVHVESKNGTIFRNGIVSTVLRARVYRGGEDITALIPDGNFRWLRTSRDTDGDRIWNDLPRYGREIEITGRDVWHKAVFDCEVDISTTEQ
;
A
#
# COMPACT_ATOMS: atom_id res chain seq x y z
N MET A 1 21.11 38.46 36.26
CA MET A 1 20.43 38.60 34.96
C MET A 1 21.45 38.37 33.89
N SER A 2 21.17 37.43 33.00
CA SER A 2 22.16 36.74 32.16
C SER A 2 22.23 37.30 30.74
N VAL A 3 22.13 38.64 30.63
CA VAL A 3 22.56 39.36 29.43
C VAL A 3 24.05 39.14 29.25
N PHE A 4 24.44 38.56 28.13
CA PHE A 4 25.84 38.35 27.79
C PHE A 4 26.43 39.66 27.28
N ARG A 5 27.26 40.29 28.09
CA ARG A 5 27.99 41.51 27.71
C ARG A 5 29.18 41.12 26.85
N TYR A 6 29.08 41.39 25.55
CA TYR A 6 30.14 41.15 24.57
C TYR A 6 31.03 42.38 24.38
N SER A 7 32.30 42.15 24.08
CA SER A 7 33.23 43.20 23.64
C SER A 7 33.02 43.54 22.16
N LYS A 8 33.20 44.80 21.80
CA LYS A 8 33.18 45.26 20.40
C LYS A 8 34.57 45.63 19.94
N TYR A 9 34.94 45.20 18.74
CA TYR A 9 36.25 45.47 18.14
C TYR A 9 36.09 46.15 16.80
N LYS A 10 36.75 47.30 16.62
CA LYS A 10 36.85 47.99 15.34
C LYS A 10 38.00 47.40 14.53
N VAL A 11 37.68 46.67 13.47
CA VAL A 11 38.66 46.08 12.55
C VAL A 11 38.78 46.99 11.34
N ARG A 12 39.94 47.62 11.20
CA ARG A 12 40.23 48.59 10.15
C ARG A 12 41.14 47.97 9.09
N ILE A 13 40.78 48.16 7.83
CA ILE A 13 41.63 47.81 6.70
C ILE A 13 42.77 48.81 6.59
N ASN A 14 43.98 48.33 6.31
CA ASN A 14 45.13 49.19 6.08
C ASN A 14 44.82 50.16 4.90
N PRO A 15 44.88 51.50 5.10
CA PRO A 15 44.59 52.49 4.06
C PRO A 15 45.44 52.32 2.79
N ASP A 16 46.64 51.74 2.92
CA ASP A 16 47.56 51.51 1.80
C ASP A 16 47.27 50.23 1.01
N SER A 17 46.38 49.36 1.52
CA SER A 17 46.17 48.02 0.96
C SER A 17 45.38 47.99 -0.36
N GLN A 18 44.77 49.12 -0.76
CA GLN A 18 43.81 49.19 -1.89
C GLN A 18 42.61 48.24 -1.74
N LYS A 19 42.41 47.63 -0.56
CA LYS A 19 41.28 46.74 -0.27
C LYS A 19 40.10 47.55 0.25
N THR A 20 38.90 47.12 -0.12
CA THR A 20 37.64 47.55 0.50
C THR A 20 37.17 46.51 1.51
N GLN A 21 36.22 46.87 2.37
CA GLN A 21 35.56 45.94 3.27
C GLN A 21 34.17 45.63 2.70
N GLY A 22 33.85 44.34 2.51
CA GLY A 22 32.60 43.88 1.87
C GLY A 22 31.55 43.30 2.81
N LEU A 23 31.77 43.39 4.13
CA LEU A 23 30.86 42.92 5.17
C LEU A 23 29.74 43.94 5.39
N HIS A 24 28.58 43.49 5.83
CA HIS A 24 27.40 44.31 6.10
C HIS A 24 26.98 44.10 7.56
N VAL A 25 26.23 45.05 8.11
CA VAL A 25 25.60 44.90 9.42
C VAL A 25 24.77 43.61 9.45
N GLY A 26 24.83 42.86 10.55
CA GLY A 26 24.21 41.55 10.70
C GLY A 26 25.01 40.37 10.16
N ASP A 27 26.12 40.60 9.44
CA ASP A 27 26.98 39.49 8.98
C ASP A 27 27.58 38.76 10.19
N ILE A 28 27.45 37.44 10.22
CA ILE A 28 28.23 36.58 11.10
C ILE A 28 29.53 36.26 10.41
N VAL A 29 30.63 36.58 11.07
CA VAL A 29 31.98 36.42 10.53
C VAL A 29 32.85 35.57 11.43
N ARG A 30 33.69 34.76 10.80
CA ARG A 30 34.63 33.87 11.46
C ARG A 30 36.05 34.16 10.98
N ARG A 31 37.01 34.15 11.91
CA ARG A 31 38.43 33.97 11.59
C ARG A 31 38.94 32.71 12.27
N GLN A 32 39.78 31.96 11.58
CA GLN A 32 40.47 30.82 12.18
C GLN A 32 41.81 30.57 11.50
N TYR A 33 42.87 30.37 12.29
CA TYR A 33 44.17 29.95 11.79
C TYR A 33 45.01 29.30 12.90
N ALA A 34 45.97 28.46 12.53
CA ALA A 34 46.95 27.89 13.45
C ALA A 34 48.22 28.76 13.46
N GLY A 35 48.49 29.42 14.57
CA GLY A 35 49.79 30.03 14.85
C GLY A 35 50.79 29.00 15.39
N ARG A 36 52.06 29.39 15.51
CA ARG A 36 53.12 28.51 16.05
C ARG A 36 52.87 28.06 17.50
N GLU A 37 52.21 28.91 18.29
CA GLU A 37 52.03 28.72 19.73
C GLU A 37 50.57 28.48 20.14
N ARG A 38 49.60 28.86 19.29
CA ARG A 38 48.17 28.67 19.54
C ARG A 38 47.36 28.61 18.25
N ALA A 39 46.24 27.90 18.28
CA ALA A 39 45.18 28.09 17.30
C ALA A 39 44.32 29.29 17.72
N VAL A 40 43.94 30.12 16.76
CA VAL A 40 43.07 31.29 16.96
C VAL A 40 41.72 31.01 16.30
N TYR A 41 40.63 31.30 17.01
CA TYR A 41 39.27 31.23 16.49
C TYR A 41 38.47 32.43 17.02
N SER A 42 37.75 33.16 16.17
CA SER A 42 36.78 34.15 16.64
C SER A 42 35.51 34.10 15.81
N LEU A 43 34.38 34.22 16.48
CA LEU A 43 33.06 34.37 15.90
C LEU A 43 32.50 35.74 16.31
N MET A 44 32.16 36.58 15.34
CA MET A 44 31.64 37.91 15.59
C MET A 44 30.38 38.20 14.77
N CYS A 45 29.53 39.08 15.28
CA CYS A 45 28.46 39.70 14.50
C CYS A 45 28.88 41.13 14.13
N VAL A 46 28.83 41.49 12.86
CA VAL A 46 29.09 42.85 12.41
C VAL A 46 27.95 43.75 12.85
N THR A 47 28.24 44.75 13.67
CA THR A 47 27.24 45.71 14.18
C THR A 47 27.29 47.04 13.48
N GLU A 48 28.41 47.39 12.85
CA GLU A 48 28.62 48.67 12.17
C GLU A 48 29.67 48.52 11.07
N THR A 49 29.57 49.33 10.02
CA THR A 49 30.53 49.40 8.91
C THR A 49 30.69 50.84 8.48
N GLY A 50 31.88 51.25 8.06
CA GLY A 50 32.09 52.60 7.58
C GLY A 50 33.49 52.84 7.02
N THR A 51 33.79 54.11 6.77
CA THR A 51 35.12 54.60 6.41
C THR A 51 35.55 55.67 7.41
N GLU A 52 36.85 55.73 7.70
CA GLU A 52 37.44 56.81 8.48
C GLU A 52 38.70 57.35 7.80
N LEU A 53 39.07 58.59 8.08
CA LEU A 53 40.32 59.17 7.59
C LEU A 53 41.49 58.79 8.51
N VAL A 54 42.52 58.19 7.92
CA VAL A 54 43.80 57.91 8.59
C VAL A 54 44.88 58.69 7.84
N GLY A 55 45.25 59.85 8.39
CA GLY A 55 45.99 60.86 7.61
C GLY A 55 45.13 61.38 6.48
N ASP A 56 45.65 61.36 5.24
CA ASP A 56 44.94 61.82 4.04
C ASP A 56 44.27 60.68 3.25
N LYS A 57 44.15 59.49 3.85
CA LYS A 57 43.63 58.28 3.19
C LYS A 57 42.39 57.74 3.89
N GLU A 58 41.44 57.28 3.11
CA GLU A 58 40.26 56.58 3.62
C GLU A 58 40.60 55.14 4.01
N ALA A 59 40.11 54.74 5.17
CA ALA A 59 40.30 53.43 5.77
C ALA A 59 38.93 52.79 6.04
N PRO A 60 38.49 51.83 5.22
CA PRO A 60 37.29 51.06 5.49
C PRO A 60 37.44 50.26 6.79
N TYR A 61 36.35 50.15 7.56
CA TYR A 61 36.31 49.36 8.78
C TYR A 61 34.96 48.66 8.95
N PHE A 62 34.95 47.67 9.83
CA PHE A 62 33.74 47.17 10.45
C PHE A 62 33.93 47.07 11.97
N ILE A 63 32.84 47.12 12.72
CA ILE A 63 32.83 46.86 14.16
C ILE A 63 32.12 45.53 14.38
N GLY A 64 32.83 44.57 14.98
CA GLY A 64 32.31 43.25 15.32
C GLY A 64 32.05 43.11 16.81
N ALA A 65 30.88 42.59 17.17
CA ALA A 65 30.57 42.08 18.51
C ALA A 65 31.12 40.66 18.66
N LEU A 66 32.03 40.43 19.61
CA LEU A 66 32.62 39.12 19.85
C LEU A 66 31.61 38.19 20.54
N LEU A 67 31.15 37.18 19.83
CA LEU A 67 30.16 36.21 20.31
C LEU A 67 30.82 34.99 20.97
N ASP A 68 31.95 34.55 20.41
CA ASP A 68 32.71 33.41 20.89
C ASP A 68 34.17 33.44 20.39
N GLY A 69 35.07 32.77 21.11
CA GLY A 69 36.48 32.64 20.77
C GLY A 69 37.38 33.79 21.23
N ASP A 70 38.56 33.87 20.61
CA ASP A 70 39.66 34.78 20.93
C ASP A 70 39.40 36.23 20.51
N GLU A 71 39.87 37.18 21.29
CA GLU A 71 39.77 38.61 20.98
C GLU A 71 40.67 39.02 19.79
N PRO A 72 40.19 39.87 18.85
CA PRO A 72 41.03 40.45 17.80
C PRO A 72 42.12 41.36 18.36
N GLN A 73 43.38 41.06 18.04
CA GLN A 73 44.53 41.88 18.45
C GLN A 73 45.25 42.50 17.26
N SER A 74 45.83 43.69 17.46
CA SER A 74 46.66 44.33 16.44
C SER A 74 47.93 43.51 16.18
N GLY A 75 48.31 43.39 14.92
CA GLY A 75 49.47 42.57 14.50
C GLY A 75 49.14 41.11 14.18
N GLU A 76 47.92 40.65 14.47
CA GLU A 76 47.43 39.34 14.05
C GLU A 76 46.90 39.33 12.61
N LEU A 77 46.72 38.14 12.07
CA LEU A 77 45.94 37.95 10.84
C LEU A 77 44.46 38.18 11.15
N LEU A 78 43.88 39.26 10.62
CA LEU A 78 42.48 39.67 10.82
C LEU A 78 41.63 39.43 9.56
N ASP A 79 41.88 38.30 8.88
CA ASP A 79 41.09 37.88 7.73
C ASP A 79 39.83 37.16 8.21
N PHE A 80 38.68 37.82 8.04
CA PHE A 80 37.38 37.32 8.41
C PHE A 80 36.60 36.86 7.18
N VAL A 81 35.90 35.74 7.32
CA VAL A 81 34.99 35.20 6.30
C VAL A 81 33.56 35.25 6.83
N ARG A 82 32.63 35.77 6.02
CA ARG A 82 31.19 35.73 6.31
C ARG A 82 30.68 34.30 6.18
N SER A 83 30.01 33.80 7.22
CA SER A 83 29.28 32.53 7.17
C SER A 83 27.81 32.74 6.80
N THR A 84 27.16 33.77 7.33
CA THR A 84 25.74 34.08 7.07
C THR A 84 25.44 35.55 7.44
N ASN A 85 24.18 35.98 7.32
CA ASN A 85 23.70 37.26 7.83
C ASN A 85 22.41 37.04 8.65
N LEU A 86 22.27 37.75 9.76
CA LEU A 86 21.16 37.59 10.70
C LEU A 86 19.79 38.03 10.16
N PHE A 87 19.71 38.73 9.03
CA PHE A 87 18.42 39.16 8.47
C PHE A 87 18.39 39.34 6.95
N ASP A 88 19.54 39.54 6.30
CA ASP A 88 19.64 39.65 4.85
C ASP A 88 19.76 38.26 4.19
N THR A 89 18.66 37.81 3.58
CA THR A 89 18.57 36.51 2.89
C THR A 89 19.42 36.44 1.63
N ALA A 90 19.81 37.56 1.00
CA ALA A 90 20.75 37.54 -0.12
C ALA A 90 22.19 37.21 0.35
N ARG A 91 22.44 37.27 1.66
CA ARG A 91 23.73 37.03 2.32
C ARG A 91 23.66 35.86 3.30
N SER A 92 22.73 34.93 3.12
CA SER A 92 22.58 33.77 4.03
C SER A 92 23.57 32.64 3.75
N GLY A 93 24.04 32.50 2.50
CA GLY A 93 24.83 31.35 2.05
C GLY A 93 26.35 31.55 2.03
N ALA A 94 27.08 30.42 2.10
CA ALA A 94 28.52 30.33 2.01
C ALA A 94 28.98 29.00 1.37
N LEU A 95 30.17 29.01 0.77
CA LEU A 95 30.88 27.79 0.35
C LEU A 95 31.99 27.50 1.35
N TYR A 96 31.96 26.31 1.95
CA TYR A 96 32.99 25.86 2.88
C TYR A 96 33.82 24.76 2.25
N LEU A 97 35.13 24.96 2.14
CA LEU A 97 36.05 23.99 1.57
C LEU A 97 37.10 23.65 2.62
N THR A 98 37.24 22.37 2.95
CA THR A 98 38.23 21.92 3.93
C THR A 98 38.99 20.68 3.47
N ALA A 99 40.28 20.68 3.79
CA ALA A 99 41.18 19.54 3.62
C ALA A 99 41.78 19.05 4.95
N SER A 100 41.46 19.70 6.07
CA SER A 100 42.12 19.49 7.36
C SER A 100 41.17 19.25 8.53
N ASP A 101 39.87 19.45 8.34
CA ASP A 101 38.87 19.22 9.38
C ASP A 101 38.67 17.72 9.63
N SER A 102 37.96 17.40 10.73
CA SER A 102 37.39 16.08 10.93
C SER A 102 36.56 15.67 9.72
N GLU A 103 36.71 14.43 9.26
CA GLU A 103 36.06 13.92 8.05
C GLU A 103 36.39 14.68 6.75
N ALA A 104 37.48 15.45 6.69
CA ALA A 104 37.99 16.02 5.45
C ALA A 104 38.58 14.96 4.48
N PRO A 105 38.64 15.22 3.16
CA PRO A 105 38.27 16.46 2.49
C PRO A 105 36.81 16.49 2.02
N TYR A 106 36.19 17.66 2.11
CA TYR A 106 34.87 17.92 1.53
C TYR A 106 34.67 19.41 1.21
N MET A 107 33.69 19.68 0.36
CA MET A 107 33.14 21.01 0.12
C MET A 107 31.65 21.01 0.45
N ASP A 108 31.20 22.02 1.19
CA ASP A 108 29.80 22.24 1.53
C ASP A 108 29.25 23.51 0.87
N VAL A 109 28.03 23.38 0.35
CA VAL A 109 27.14 24.53 0.14
C VAL A 109 26.32 24.68 1.40
N ILE A 110 26.48 25.79 2.09
CA ILE A 110 25.80 26.10 3.34
C ILE A 110 24.84 27.25 3.08
N ASP A 111 23.60 27.15 3.56
CA ASP A 111 22.64 28.23 3.46
C ASP A 111 21.58 28.18 4.57
N GLY A 112 20.92 29.31 4.83
CA GLY A 112 19.78 29.40 5.74
C GLY A 112 20.12 29.34 7.24
N MET A 113 21.39 29.46 7.63
CA MET A 113 21.83 29.33 9.04
C MET A 113 21.07 30.24 10.00
N ALA A 114 20.82 31.49 9.60
CA ALA A 114 20.12 32.46 10.45
C ALA A 114 18.61 32.50 10.23
N THR A 115 18.09 31.96 9.13
CA THR A 115 16.69 32.13 8.73
C THR A 115 15.88 30.85 8.98
N GLU A 116 16.31 29.73 8.42
CA GLU A 116 15.64 28.43 8.58
C GLU A 116 15.74 27.89 10.01
N ARG A 117 16.78 28.30 10.75
CA ARG A 117 17.02 27.92 12.16
C ARG A 117 16.60 29.00 13.16
N SER A 118 15.85 30.00 12.69
CA SER A 118 15.32 31.05 13.55
C SER A 118 14.18 30.55 14.43
N LEU A 119 14.20 30.98 15.69
CA LEU A 119 13.14 30.82 16.67
C LEU A 119 11.99 31.83 16.48
N CYS A 120 12.29 32.99 15.87
CA CYS A 120 11.33 34.05 15.60
C CYS A 120 11.84 34.87 14.41
N TYR A 121 11.13 34.79 13.28
CA TYR A 121 11.47 35.47 12.03
C TYR A 121 10.20 36.03 11.37
N PRO A 122 9.60 37.08 11.94
CA PRO A 122 8.33 37.59 11.46
C PRO A 122 8.45 38.21 10.07
N VAL A 123 7.49 37.89 9.20
CA VAL A 123 7.38 38.32 7.79
C VAL A 123 6.02 38.96 7.47
N MET A 124 5.16 39.15 8.48
CA MET A 124 3.87 39.85 8.37
C MET A 124 3.38 40.32 9.75
N ASN A 125 2.27 41.06 9.83
CA ASN A 125 1.59 41.39 11.10
C ASN A 125 0.44 40.40 11.40
N GLY A 126 -0.30 40.66 12.50
CA GLY A 126 -1.48 39.90 12.88
C GLY A 126 -1.20 38.72 13.82
N GLY A 127 -0.03 38.71 14.46
CA GLY A 127 0.25 37.77 15.55
C GLY A 127 -0.58 38.11 16.79
N VAL A 128 -0.88 37.09 17.60
CA VAL A 128 -1.64 37.25 18.84
C VAL A 128 -0.68 37.18 20.03
N ALA A 129 -0.72 38.19 20.89
CA ALA A 129 0.12 38.28 22.07
C ALA A 129 -0.01 37.01 22.94
N GLY A 130 1.11 36.35 23.22
CA GLY A 130 1.19 35.16 24.09
C GLY A 130 0.87 33.85 23.38
N VAL A 131 0.47 33.92 22.10
CA VAL A 131 0.32 32.76 21.23
C VAL A 131 1.60 32.62 20.41
N PRO A 132 2.26 31.45 20.42
CA PRO A 132 3.43 31.21 19.59
C PRO A 132 3.12 31.36 18.09
N ASP A 133 3.84 32.24 17.42
CA ASP A 133 3.85 32.39 15.95
C ASP A 133 5.19 33.02 15.55
N LYS A 134 6.06 32.24 14.93
CA LYS A 134 7.39 32.73 14.52
C LYS A 134 7.33 33.67 13.32
N SER A 135 6.24 33.66 12.56
CA SER A 135 6.11 34.30 11.26
C SER A 135 5.39 35.65 11.30
N LYS A 136 4.79 36.01 12.44
CA LYS A 136 4.02 37.24 12.58
C LYS A 136 4.52 38.13 13.72
N TYR A 137 4.45 39.43 13.50
CA TYR A 137 4.57 40.40 14.59
C TYR A 137 3.30 40.38 15.44
N ALA A 138 3.46 40.09 16.74
CA ALA A 138 2.41 40.18 17.74
C ALA A 138 2.56 41.45 18.60
N VAL A 139 1.58 42.35 18.48
CA VAL A 139 1.50 43.60 19.25
C VAL A 139 0.40 43.44 20.30
N CYS A 140 0.71 43.78 21.55
CA CYS A 140 -0.21 43.64 22.68
C CYS A 140 -0.66 45.01 23.22
N GLY A 141 -1.93 45.11 23.61
CA GLY A 141 -2.58 46.34 24.08
C GLY A 141 -3.56 46.87 23.05
N HIS A 142 -4.82 47.08 23.46
CA HIS A 142 -5.93 47.58 22.63
C HIS A 142 -5.74 49.02 22.16
N VAL A 143 -4.81 49.71 22.81
CA VAL A 143 -4.40 51.10 22.59
C VAL A 143 -3.36 51.28 21.48
N LEU A 144 -2.91 50.17 20.88
CA LEU A 144 -1.94 50.16 19.81
C LEU A 144 -2.59 49.70 18.51
N GLN A 145 -2.26 50.41 17.43
CA GLN A 145 -2.49 49.96 16.08
C GLN A 145 -1.17 49.52 15.45
N SER A 146 -1.17 48.40 14.75
CA SER A 146 0.01 47.92 14.03
C SER A 146 -0.20 47.85 12.52
N GLY A 147 0.83 48.21 11.76
CA GLY A 147 0.88 48.08 10.30
C GLY A 147 2.16 47.38 9.86
N TYR A 148 2.09 46.58 8.80
CA TYR A 148 3.24 45.87 8.22
C TYR A 148 3.65 46.46 6.87
N ARG A 149 4.96 46.54 6.62
CA ARG A 149 5.55 46.83 5.33
C ARG A 149 6.68 45.85 5.04
N GLU A 150 6.78 45.43 3.79
CA GLU A 150 7.78 44.45 3.36
C GLU A 150 9.20 45.01 3.39
N ASN A 151 9.39 46.25 2.95
CA ASN A 151 10.68 46.93 2.92
C ASN A 151 10.55 48.46 2.89
N ASP A 152 11.63 49.14 3.27
CA ASP A 152 11.97 50.49 2.86
C ASP A 152 13.41 50.52 2.30
N ALA A 153 14.05 51.68 2.21
CA ALA A 153 15.40 51.81 1.65
C ALA A 153 16.49 51.11 2.48
N GLU A 154 16.29 50.89 3.78
CA GLU A 154 17.33 50.45 4.72
C GLU A 154 16.94 49.21 5.53
N ALA A 155 15.66 48.87 5.62
CA ALA A 155 15.16 47.77 6.43
C ALA A 155 14.08 46.94 5.72
N THR A 156 13.95 45.67 6.11
CA THR A 156 12.89 44.78 5.63
C THR A 156 12.03 44.27 6.79
N ARG A 157 10.87 43.69 6.48
CA ARG A 157 9.98 43.08 7.48
C ARG A 157 9.64 44.06 8.60
N ILE A 158 9.08 45.21 8.24
CA ILE A 158 8.88 46.35 9.13
C ILE A 158 7.49 46.27 9.76
N VAL A 159 7.42 46.29 11.09
CA VAL A 159 6.19 46.57 11.84
C VAL A 159 6.23 47.99 12.39
N ARG A 160 5.20 48.78 12.08
CA ARG A 160 4.94 50.08 12.70
C ARG A 160 3.89 49.89 13.79
N ILE A 161 4.20 50.35 14.99
CA ILE A 161 3.33 50.34 16.17
C ILE A 161 3.00 51.80 16.49
N VAL A 162 1.72 52.15 16.48
CA VAL A 162 1.23 53.52 16.71
C VAL A 162 0.27 53.54 17.89
N ARG A 163 0.44 54.50 18.78
CA ARG A 163 -0.51 54.81 19.84
C ARG A 163 -1.78 55.45 19.25
N ASN A 164 -2.95 54.84 19.41
CA ASN A 164 -4.20 55.31 18.78
C ASN A 164 -5.37 55.56 19.76
N ALA A 165 -5.20 55.30 21.05
CA ALA A 165 -6.23 55.53 22.07
C ALA A 165 -5.60 55.82 23.43
N GLU A 166 -6.41 56.25 24.41
CA GLU A 166 -5.99 56.45 25.81
C GLU A 166 -5.92 55.12 26.60
N PRO A 167 -5.02 54.97 27.59
CA PRO A 167 -4.86 53.71 28.32
C PRO A 167 -6.04 53.49 29.26
N ALA A 168 -6.98 52.64 28.84
CA ALA A 168 -8.18 52.31 29.62
C ALA A 168 -7.89 51.28 30.74
N GLY A 169 -6.86 51.51 31.56
CA GLY A 169 -6.46 50.62 32.65
C GLY A 169 -5.57 49.43 32.26
N GLU A 170 -5.02 49.41 31.05
CA GLU A 170 -4.02 48.42 30.64
C GLU A 170 -2.71 48.58 31.44
N SER A 171 -2.22 47.49 32.01
CA SER A 171 -0.99 47.49 32.83
C SER A 171 0.28 47.53 32.00
N SER A 172 0.25 47.11 30.73
CA SER A 172 1.37 47.23 29.80
C SER A 172 0.95 47.01 28.34
N PHE A 173 1.59 47.68 27.40
CA PHE A 173 1.40 47.48 25.96
C PHE A 173 2.73 47.57 25.21
N GLY A 174 2.85 46.90 24.06
CA GLY A 174 4.10 46.82 23.32
C GLY A 174 4.16 45.69 22.29
N LEU A 175 5.37 45.25 21.95
CA LEU A 175 5.60 44.09 21.09
C LEU A 175 5.85 42.86 21.97
N MET A 176 5.12 41.76 21.75
CA MET A 176 5.29 40.52 22.54
C MET A 176 5.40 39.27 21.65
N GLN A 177 6.61 38.84 21.35
CA GLN A 177 6.89 37.70 20.47
C GLN A 177 7.13 36.43 21.25
N THR A 178 6.22 35.47 21.13
CA THR A 178 6.26 34.19 21.86
C THR A 178 6.87 33.10 20.97
N LEU A 179 7.83 32.34 21.49
CA LEU A 179 8.56 31.33 20.72
C LEU A 179 7.72 30.06 20.52
N GLU A 180 7.78 29.49 19.30
CA GLU A 180 7.17 28.18 18.97
C GLU A 180 7.99 27.01 19.52
N GLU A 181 9.31 27.11 19.41
CA GLU A 181 10.24 26.09 19.86
C GLU A 181 10.72 26.36 21.27
N SER A 182 10.82 25.31 22.08
CA SER A 182 11.48 25.38 23.39
C SER A 182 12.98 25.63 23.24
N VAL A 183 13.52 26.39 24.18
CA VAL A 183 14.96 26.65 24.32
C VAL A 183 15.51 25.89 25.53
N GLY A 184 16.74 25.40 25.41
CA GLY A 184 17.46 24.69 26.46
C GLY A 184 17.92 25.61 27.59
N HIS A 185 18.50 25.03 28.64
CA HIS A 185 19.06 25.78 29.76
C HIS A 185 20.32 25.11 30.34
N PRO A 186 21.45 25.81 30.46
CA PRO A 186 21.71 27.13 29.88
C PRO A 186 21.84 27.06 28.35
N GLU A 187 21.24 28.01 27.63
CA GLU A 187 21.39 28.16 26.18
C GLU A 187 21.58 29.63 25.80
N ARG A 188 22.49 29.94 24.86
CA ARG A 188 22.72 31.32 24.40
C ARG A 188 21.89 31.64 23.16
N LEU A 189 21.18 32.76 23.20
CA LEU A 189 20.37 33.27 22.10
C LEU A 189 20.88 34.62 21.60
N LEU A 190 20.72 34.86 20.31
CA LEU A 190 20.94 36.13 19.63
C LEU A 190 19.58 36.73 19.30
N VAL A 191 19.32 37.95 19.76
CA VAL A 191 18.14 38.75 19.41
C VAL A 191 18.64 39.93 18.59
N SER A 192 18.30 39.94 17.31
CA SER A 192 18.78 40.91 16.31
C SER A 192 17.60 41.61 15.67
N PHE A 193 17.60 42.93 15.63
CA PHE A 193 16.55 43.72 14.96
C PHE A 193 17.05 45.13 14.68
N LYS A 194 16.33 45.86 13.83
CA LYS A 194 16.47 47.30 13.67
C LYS A 194 15.29 48.00 14.34
N ILE A 195 15.54 49.18 14.90
CA ILE A 195 14.52 49.99 15.57
C ILE A 195 14.69 51.46 15.19
N ARG A 196 13.56 52.16 15.03
CA ARG A 196 13.49 53.62 14.98
C ARG A 196 12.18 54.09 15.58
N ALA A 197 12.08 55.36 15.90
CA ALA A 197 10.91 55.94 16.54
C ALA A 197 10.64 57.37 16.05
N PHE A 198 9.49 57.91 16.42
CA PHE A 198 9.07 59.27 16.10
C PHE A 198 9.98 60.37 16.67
N ARG A 199 10.81 60.06 17.68
CA ARG A 199 11.78 60.94 18.32
C ARG A 199 12.86 60.08 18.99
N ASP A 200 13.88 60.73 19.56
CA ASP A 200 14.88 60.04 20.36
C ASP A 200 14.26 59.53 21.68
N LEU A 201 14.30 58.22 21.87
CA LEU A 201 13.84 57.50 23.05
C LEU A 201 15.05 56.85 23.71
N SER A 202 15.27 57.05 25.00
CA SER A 202 16.50 56.62 25.70
C SER A 202 16.28 55.54 26.75
N SER A 203 15.05 55.07 26.96
CA SER A 203 14.74 54.15 28.07
C SER A 203 13.63 53.14 27.75
N ILE A 204 13.67 52.51 26.57
CA ILE A 204 12.68 51.50 26.19
C ILE A 204 13.00 50.17 26.89
N PRO A 205 12.15 49.68 27.82
CA PRO A 205 12.42 48.41 28.49
C PRO A 205 12.29 47.22 27.54
N LEU A 206 13.24 46.29 27.63
CA LEU A 206 13.26 45.04 26.88
C LEU A 206 13.42 43.89 27.85
N SER A 207 12.60 42.85 27.71
CA SER A 207 12.72 41.63 28.51
C SER A 207 12.52 40.37 27.69
N PHE A 208 13.10 39.28 28.18
CA PHE A 208 12.90 37.93 27.65
C PHE A 208 12.73 36.99 28.84
N GLY A 209 11.65 36.23 28.84
CA GLY A 209 11.31 35.36 29.96
C GLY A 209 10.02 34.60 29.71
N TYR A 210 9.46 34.01 30.76
CA TYR A 210 8.19 33.28 30.66
C TYR A 210 7.07 34.20 30.19
N THR A 211 6.22 33.68 29.31
CA THR A 211 5.09 34.43 28.72
C THR A 211 4.14 34.98 29.78
N ASN A 212 3.99 34.30 30.91
CA ASN A 212 3.18 34.75 32.05
C ASN A 212 3.86 35.82 32.92
N ARG A 213 5.11 36.19 32.60
CA ARG A 213 5.95 37.17 33.30
C ARG A 213 6.32 36.83 34.74
N GLU A 214 6.13 35.57 35.19
CA GLU A 214 6.53 35.14 36.54
C GLU A 214 8.06 35.04 36.69
N LYS A 215 8.77 34.75 35.58
CA LYS A 215 10.23 34.65 35.54
C LYS A 215 10.77 35.38 34.31
N SER A 216 11.85 36.12 34.53
CA SER A 216 12.59 36.85 33.51
C SER A 216 13.97 36.23 33.38
N ASP A 217 14.33 35.76 32.18
CA ASP A 217 15.67 35.26 31.87
C ASP A 217 16.63 36.45 31.72
N ALA A 218 16.21 37.49 30.99
CA ALA A 218 17.03 38.68 30.73
C ALA A 218 16.18 39.95 30.65
N GLU A 219 16.72 41.05 31.15
CA GLU A 219 16.15 42.41 31.04
C GLU A 219 17.25 43.38 30.64
N ASP A 220 16.92 44.34 29.80
CA ASP A 220 17.81 45.44 29.40
C ASP A 220 16.99 46.68 29.07
N ILE A 221 17.69 47.79 28.86
CA ILE A 221 17.09 49.06 28.44
C ILE A 221 17.70 49.48 27.11
N LEU A 222 16.85 49.82 26.14
CA LEU A 222 17.26 50.23 24.79
C LEU A 222 17.01 51.71 24.54
N SER A 223 17.73 52.24 23.55
CA SER A 223 17.44 53.51 22.91
C SER A 223 17.03 53.31 21.45
N ALA A 224 16.26 54.26 20.92
CA ALA A 224 15.91 54.34 19.51
C ALA A 224 15.77 55.82 19.09
N GLY A 225 16.47 56.23 18.04
CA GLY A 225 16.34 57.52 17.40
C GLY A 225 15.35 57.53 16.23
N GLN A 226 15.39 58.60 15.45
CA GLN A 226 14.56 58.77 14.24
C GLN A 226 15.03 57.96 13.03
N GLU A 227 16.33 57.67 12.97
CA GLU A 227 16.94 56.84 11.93
C GLU A 227 17.00 55.38 12.35
N TRP A 228 17.17 54.46 11.39
CA TRP A 228 17.29 53.05 11.68
C TRP A 228 18.57 52.74 12.47
N GLU A 229 18.40 52.17 13.66
CA GLU A 229 19.50 51.69 14.48
C GLU A 229 19.47 50.17 14.58
N TYR A 230 20.60 49.52 14.28
CA TYR A 230 20.76 48.09 14.48
C TYR A 230 21.02 47.75 15.94
N LYS A 231 20.28 46.77 16.47
CA LYS A 231 20.40 46.27 17.84
C LYS A 231 20.70 44.77 17.81
N LEU A 232 21.74 44.41 18.56
CA LEU A 232 22.09 43.02 18.86
C LEU A 232 22.09 42.83 20.38
N TRP A 233 21.18 41.99 20.85
CA TRP A 233 21.06 41.63 22.27
C TRP A 233 21.33 40.13 22.43
N VAL A 234 22.35 39.79 23.21
CA VAL A 234 22.77 38.40 23.43
C VAL A 234 22.41 38.02 24.85
N ILE A 235 21.66 36.93 25.00
CA ILE A 235 21.12 36.50 26.29
C ILE A 235 21.45 35.03 26.54
N THR A 236 21.51 34.64 27.82
CA THR A 236 21.56 33.24 28.22
C THR A 236 20.26 32.87 28.92
N VAL A 237 19.64 31.78 28.51
CA VAL A 237 18.42 31.26 29.17
C VAL A 237 18.81 30.63 30.50
N ASP A 238 18.25 31.11 31.61
CA ASP A 238 18.62 30.70 32.97
C ASP A 238 17.66 29.64 33.53
N TYR A 239 16.40 29.66 33.11
CA TYR A 239 15.36 28.80 33.68
C TYR A 239 15.04 27.55 32.82
N PRO A 240 14.45 26.48 33.39
CA PRO A 240 14.05 25.30 32.63
C PRO A 240 13.02 25.54 31.51
N ALA A 241 12.89 24.59 30.58
CA ALA A 241 11.96 24.67 29.44
C ALA A 241 10.47 24.45 29.80
N GLN A 242 10.07 24.64 31.06
CA GLN A 242 8.72 24.29 31.54
C GLN A 242 7.61 25.20 31.02
N TYR A 243 7.94 26.46 30.72
CA TYR A 243 6.98 27.45 30.24
C TYR A 243 7.44 28.06 28.92
N SER A 244 6.47 28.46 28.09
CA SER A 244 6.74 29.23 26.88
C SER A 244 7.37 30.57 27.24
N ARG A 245 8.19 31.08 26.31
CA ARG A 245 8.95 32.30 26.49
C ARG A 245 8.59 33.35 25.46
N SER A 246 8.66 34.59 25.88
CA SER A 246 8.37 35.73 25.02
C SER A 246 9.45 36.80 25.12
N LEU A 247 9.83 37.37 23.98
CA LEU A 247 10.48 38.67 23.90
C LEU A 247 9.41 39.75 24.08
N PHE A 248 9.61 40.65 25.03
CA PHE A 248 8.71 41.77 25.27
C PHE A 248 9.47 43.10 25.17
N LEU A 249 9.03 43.95 24.24
CA LEU A 249 9.44 45.35 24.17
C LEU A 249 8.32 46.18 24.77
N ASP A 250 8.57 46.74 25.96
CA ASP A 250 7.57 47.52 26.68
C ASP A 250 7.54 48.96 26.13
N LEU A 251 6.39 49.38 25.62
CA LEU A 251 6.18 50.70 25.06
C LEU A 251 5.30 51.58 25.96
N THR A 252 4.97 51.11 27.16
CA THR A 252 3.96 51.69 28.05
C THR A 252 4.27 53.12 28.45
N GLU A 253 5.48 53.37 28.94
CA GLU A 253 5.94 54.69 29.36
C GLU A 253 6.57 55.50 28.21
N ILE A 254 6.57 54.93 27.00
CA ILE A 254 7.32 55.42 25.84
C ILE A 254 6.39 56.10 24.83
N LEU A 255 5.29 55.43 24.48
CA LEU A 255 4.28 55.95 23.56
C LEU A 255 3.14 56.59 24.37
N THR A 256 3.34 57.85 24.74
CA THR A 256 2.51 58.57 25.71
C THR A 256 1.38 59.38 25.09
N ALA A 257 1.52 59.82 23.84
CA ALA A 257 0.54 60.64 23.13
C ALA A 257 -0.03 59.89 21.91
N GLU A 258 -1.28 60.18 21.55
CA GLU A 258 -1.88 59.67 20.32
C GLU A 258 -1.05 60.10 19.10
N GLY A 259 -0.70 59.14 18.24
CA GLY A 259 0.19 59.34 17.10
C GLY A 259 1.66 59.02 17.37
N ASP A 260 2.09 58.86 18.63
CA ASP A 260 3.43 58.37 18.96
C ASP A 260 3.64 57.00 18.33
N TRP A 261 4.78 56.78 17.67
CA TRP A 261 5.04 55.53 16.95
C TRP A 261 6.46 55.00 17.13
N CYS A 262 6.57 53.67 17.16
CA CYS A 262 7.83 52.94 17.12
C CYS A 262 7.80 51.93 15.97
N GLU A 263 8.91 51.80 15.25
CA GLU A 263 9.06 50.81 14.20
C GLU A 263 10.14 49.80 14.57
N LEU A 264 9.84 48.52 14.36
CA LEU A 264 10.81 47.44 14.42
C LEU A 264 10.89 46.77 13.05
N ALA A 265 12.09 46.35 12.69
CA ALA A 265 12.34 45.69 11.43
C ALA A 265 13.37 44.59 11.59
N ASP A 266 13.40 43.68 10.62
CA ASP A 266 14.42 42.64 10.53
C ASP A 266 14.57 41.77 11.79
N LEU A 267 13.51 41.63 12.61
CA LEU A 267 13.59 40.86 13.85
C LEU A 267 13.97 39.41 13.55
N ASN A 268 14.99 38.94 14.26
CA ASN A 268 15.42 37.56 14.26
C ASN A 268 15.87 37.15 15.67
N ILE A 269 15.30 36.05 16.17
CA ILE A 269 15.77 35.38 17.38
C ILE A 269 16.32 34.02 16.98
N LEU A 270 17.54 33.68 17.36
CA LEU A 270 18.17 32.41 17.00
C LEU A 270 19.12 31.93 18.09
N ARG A 271 19.43 30.63 18.07
CA ARG A 271 20.44 30.04 18.95
C ARG A 271 21.83 30.41 18.46
N LEU A 272 22.76 30.73 19.37
CA LEU A 272 24.16 30.97 19.00
C LEU A 272 24.77 29.73 18.30
N SER A 273 24.38 28.54 18.75
CA SER A 273 24.82 27.27 18.17
C SER A 273 24.50 27.18 16.66
N SER A 274 23.33 27.68 16.24
CA SER A 274 22.88 27.67 14.84
C SER A 274 23.79 28.43 13.87
N VAL A 275 24.56 29.41 14.36
CA VAL A 275 25.48 30.20 13.52
C VAL A 275 26.96 29.89 13.77
N SER A 276 27.24 29.05 14.77
CA SER A 276 28.60 28.59 15.10
C SER A 276 29.00 27.29 14.38
N ALA A 277 28.01 26.43 14.05
CA ALA A 277 28.23 25.11 13.44
C ALA A 277 27.55 25.01 12.07
N PHE A 278 28.21 24.36 11.11
CA PHE A 278 27.74 24.26 9.73
C PHE A 278 26.82 23.06 9.45
N GLY A 279 26.85 22.02 10.29
CA GLY A 279 26.28 20.71 9.97
C GLY A 279 24.81 20.72 9.58
N ASP A 280 24.00 21.48 10.32
CA ASP A 280 22.54 21.54 10.09
C ASP A 280 22.13 22.46 8.93
N ALA A 281 23.07 23.20 8.34
CA ALA A 281 22.82 24.15 7.25
C ALA A 281 23.40 23.68 5.91
N VAL A 282 23.95 22.46 5.84
CA VAL A 282 24.47 21.87 4.61
C VAL A 282 23.33 21.55 3.63
N LYS A 283 23.36 22.20 2.47
CA LYS A 283 22.43 21.97 1.34
C LYS A 283 22.97 20.95 0.34
N ALA A 284 24.29 20.92 0.21
CA ALA A 284 25.00 19.95 -0.60
C ALA A 284 26.41 19.74 -0.07
N ARG A 285 26.95 18.53 -0.23
CA ARG A 285 28.35 18.18 0.06
C ARG A 285 28.94 17.37 -1.07
N VAL A 286 30.21 17.64 -1.42
CA VAL A 286 31.00 16.78 -2.31
C VAL A 286 32.34 16.45 -1.65
N GLY A 287 32.73 15.18 -1.62
CA GLY A 287 33.93 14.69 -0.94
C GLY A 287 33.58 13.58 0.05
N LYS A 288 34.17 13.57 1.24
CA LYS A 288 33.73 12.67 2.32
C LYS A 288 32.36 13.10 2.82
N VAL A 289 31.38 12.22 2.71
CA VAL A 289 29.99 12.46 3.18
C VAL A 289 29.77 12.02 4.62
N CYS A 290 30.80 11.45 5.27
CA CYS A 290 30.80 11.14 6.69
C CYS A 290 30.33 12.34 7.52
N GLY A 291 29.44 12.09 8.48
CA GLY A 291 28.90 13.11 9.37
C GLY A 291 27.59 13.76 8.89
N ILE A 292 27.15 13.53 7.65
CA ILE A 292 25.80 13.89 7.22
C ILE A 292 24.80 12.88 7.80
N ILE A 293 23.77 13.39 8.47
CA ILE A 293 22.65 12.60 8.97
C ILE A 293 21.44 12.91 8.09
N ASP A 294 21.04 11.94 7.28
CA ASP A 294 19.87 12.04 6.41
C ASP A 294 18.69 11.26 7.02
N PRO A 295 17.45 11.78 6.98
CA PRO A 295 16.29 11.11 7.57
C PRO A 295 15.95 9.76 6.91
N VAL A 296 16.28 9.57 5.63
CA VAL A 296 16.00 8.35 4.85
C VAL A 296 17.19 7.39 4.87
N PHE A 297 18.41 7.92 4.67
CA PHE A 297 19.63 7.13 4.55
C PHE A 297 20.41 6.95 5.87
N GLY A 298 20.03 7.67 6.92
CA GLY A 298 20.74 7.67 8.20
C GLY A 298 22.08 8.38 8.11
N ILE A 299 23.05 7.93 8.93
CA ILE A 299 24.41 8.49 8.90
C ILE A 299 25.14 7.98 7.64
N LEU A 300 25.52 8.93 6.78
CA LEU A 300 26.28 8.67 5.57
C LEU A 300 27.75 8.39 5.91
N ASP A 301 28.43 7.60 5.07
CA ASP A 301 29.82 7.19 5.24
C ASP A 301 30.52 7.09 3.88
N GLY A 302 31.84 7.26 3.86
CA GLY A 302 32.69 7.21 2.68
C GLY A 302 32.72 8.49 1.83
N TYR A 303 33.19 8.37 0.59
CA TYR A 303 33.27 9.46 -0.38
C TYR A 303 32.06 9.44 -1.32
N GLY A 304 31.53 10.61 -1.65
CA GLY A 304 30.42 10.76 -2.56
C GLY A 304 29.99 12.20 -2.73
N ALA A 305 28.73 12.37 -3.14
CA ALA A 305 28.06 13.64 -3.18
C ALA A 305 26.66 13.52 -2.58
N TYR A 306 26.31 14.49 -1.73
CA TYR A 306 24.99 14.65 -1.14
C TYR A 306 24.39 15.93 -1.69
N PHE A 307 23.17 15.84 -2.25
CA PHE A 307 22.44 16.98 -2.79
C PHE A 307 20.98 16.88 -2.35
N GLN A 308 20.41 17.96 -1.83
CA GLN A 308 18.96 18.03 -1.58
C GLN A 308 18.16 18.00 -2.89
N ASN A 309 18.71 18.58 -3.97
CA ASN A 309 18.11 18.57 -5.31
C ASN A 309 19.20 18.41 -6.39
N LEU A 310 18.94 17.61 -7.43
CA LEU A 310 19.84 17.41 -8.58
C LEU A 310 19.06 17.48 -9.90
N TYR A 311 19.37 18.48 -10.73
CA TYR A 311 18.87 18.61 -12.11
C TYR A 311 20.03 18.45 -13.09
N ALA A 312 19.97 17.44 -13.97
CA ALA A 312 21.02 17.16 -14.96
C ALA A 312 20.43 17.12 -16.39
N THR A 313 21.01 17.88 -17.33
CA THR A 313 20.47 18.08 -18.69
C THR A 313 21.19 17.29 -19.79
N ARG A 314 22.25 16.55 -19.44
CA ARG A 314 23.04 15.74 -20.38
C ARG A 314 23.17 14.32 -19.84
N ASN A 315 24.28 13.66 -20.14
CA ASN A 315 24.49 12.26 -19.80
C ASN A 315 24.82 12.13 -18.31
N VAL A 316 24.11 11.23 -17.63
CA VAL A 316 24.45 10.70 -16.31
C VAL A 316 24.72 9.21 -16.49
N ASN A 317 25.98 8.79 -16.33
CA ASN A 317 26.36 7.39 -16.43
C ASN A 317 26.54 6.82 -15.02
N ILE A 318 25.83 5.74 -14.69
CA ILE A 318 25.88 5.12 -13.37
C ILE A 318 26.38 3.68 -13.53
N ALA A 319 27.61 3.43 -13.10
CA ALA A 319 28.17 2.09 -12.97
C ALA A 319 27.90 1.58 -11.54
N GLY A 320 26.67 1.15 -11.27
CA GLY A 320 26.26 0.78 -9.92
C GLY A 320 24.76 0.72 -9.74
N THR A 321 24.29 0.97 -8.52
CA THR A 321 22.88 0.98 -8.17
C THR A 321 22.32 2.40 -8.20
N LEU A 322 21.18 2.58 -8.87
CA LEU A 322 20.32 3.76 -8.66
C LEU A 322 19.17 3.37 -7.73
N THR A 323 18.91 4.20 -6.72
CA THR A 323 17.77 4.00 -5.82
C THR A 323 17.07 5.32 -5.56
N ALA A 324 15.76 5.35 -5.75
CA ALA A 324 14.90 6.50 -5.49
C ALA A 324 14.01 6.23 -4.27
N GLY A 325 13.88 7.17 -3.34
CA GLY A 325 12.94 7.11 -2.22
C GLY A 325 12.37 8.50 -1.94
N ASP A 326 11.27 8.59 -1.21
CA ASP A 326 10.67 9.86 -0.79
C ASP A 326 10.58 9.95 0.74
N GLU A 327 10.14 11.11 1.26
CA GLU A 327 9.99 11.40 2.69
C GLU A 327 9.01 10.45 3.42
N ASN A 328 8.15 9.74 2.68
CA ASN A 328 7.18 8.77 3.20
C ASN A 328 7.67 7.31 3.08
N GLY A 329 8.92 7.10 2.65
CA GLY A 329 9.61 5.81 2.62
C GLY A 329 9.96 5.32 1.21
N PHE A 330 10.43 4.07 1.14
CA PHE A 330 10.94 3.45 -0.09
C PHE A 330 9.84 2.89 -1.00
N SER A 331 8.62 3.42 -0.93
CA SER A 331 7.46 2.87 -1.64
C SER A 331 7.33 3.34 -3.10
N SER A 332 8.27 4.16 -3.58
CA SER A 332 8.26 4.84 -4.90
C SER A 332 9.59 4.65 -5.68
N THR A 333 10.26 3.52 -5.48
CA THR A 333 11.59 3.20 -5.99
C THR A 333 11.62 2.67 -7.42
N PHE A 334 12.53 3.24 -8.24
CA PHE A 334 13.20 2.58 -9.36
C PHE A 334 14.51 1.98 -8.83
N TYR A 335 14.63 0.66 -8.81
CA TYR A 335 15.92 0.00 -8.58
C TYR A 335 16.45 -0.51 -9.90
N VAL A 336 17.73 -0.26 -10.17
CA VAL A 336 18.50 -0.97 -11.19
C VAL A 336 19.84 -1.33 -10.57
N GLY A 337 20.19 -2.61 -10.52
CA GLY A 337 21.41 -3.10 -9.87
C GLY A 337 21.28 -4.51 -9.33
N LYS A 338 22.17 -4.92 -8.41
CA LYS A 338 22.02 -6.17 -7.65
C LYS A 338 20.76 -6.11 -6.79
N ILE A 339 19.83 -7.02 -7.09
CA ILE A 339 18.44 -6.92 -6.65
C ILE A 339 18.26 -7.40 -5.20
N HIS A 340 18.87 -8.52 -4.84
CA HIS A 340 18.66 -9.17 -3.55
C HIS A 340 19.71 -8.72 -2.52
N LYS A 341 19.27 -7.91 -1.53
CA LYS A 341 20.14 -7.43 -0.46
C LYS A 341 19.66 -7.82 0.93
N ASN A 342 18.36 -7.69 1.22
CA ASN A 342 17.83 -8.09 2.52
C ASN A 342 17.71 -9.61 2.63
N VAL A 343 18.48 -10.21 3.53
CA VAL A 343 18.47 -11.66 3.76
C VAL A 343 17.54 -12.07 4.91
N ILE A 344 16.77 -11.17 5.52
CA ILE A 344 15.81 -11.56 6.56
C ILE A 344 14.57 -12.17 5.89
N PRO A 345 14.11 -13.39 6.24
CA PRO A 345 12.97 -14.03 5.59
C PRO A 345 11.68 -13.22 5.61
N ASP A 346 11.31 -12.67 6.76
CA ASP A 346 10.10 -11.87 6.94
C ASP A 346 10.41 -10.60 7.73
N SER A 347 10.84 -9.57 7.01
CA SER A 347 11.08 -8.25 7.57
C SER A 347 9.79 -7.45 7.75
N LEU A 348 8.72 -7.73 6.98
CA LEU A 348 7.44 -7.04 7.08
C LEU A 348 6.75 -7.23 8.43
N SER A 349 6.83 -8.44 9.01
CA SER A 349 6.23 -8.67 10.33
C SER A 349 6.97 -7.97 11.45
N CYS A 350 8.26 -7.67 11.27
CA CYS A 350 9.15 -7.15 12.32
C CYS A 350 9.00 -7.96 13.62
N ALA A 351 8.98 -9.30 13.51
CA ALA A 351 8.59 -10.23 14.56
C ALA A 351 9.65 -10.42 15.66
N PHE A 352 9.98 -9.33 16.36
CA PHE A 352 10.77 -9.36 17.58
C PHE A 352 10.01 -10.12 18.68
N SER A 353 10.70 -11.01 19.40
CA SER A 353 10.11 -11.82 20.48
C SER A 353 9.54 -10.95 21.61
N GLY A 354 8.29 -11.23 22.01
CA GLY A 354 7.58 -10.44 23.02
C GLY A 354 7.18 -9.03 22.57
N SER A 355 7.32 -8.70 21.28
CA SER A 355 6.90 -7.40 20.74
C SER A 355 5.38 -7.32 20.53
N MET A 356 4.85 -6.10 20.59
CA MET A 356 3.42 -5.82 20.33
C MET A 356 3.29 -4.94 19.09
N ALA A 357 2.46 -5.34 18.12
CA ALA A 357 2.18 -4.50 16.96
C ALA A 357 1.49 -3.19 17.37
N VAL A 358 1.90 -2.07 16.78
CA VAL A 358 1.30 -0.75 17.01
C VAL A 358 0.75 -0.18 15.71
N GLY A 359 -0.35 0.58 15.79
CA GLY A 359 -0.99 1.22 14.63
C GLY A 359 -0.25 2.45 14.08
N THR A 360 0.99 2.69 14.50
CA THR A 360 1.80 3.82 14.03
C THR A 360 2.29 3.57 12.61
N ALA A 361 2.14 4.56 11.72
CA ALA A 361 2.67 4.51 10.37
C ALA A 361 4.16 4.13 10.37
N THR A 362 4.53 3.17 9.52
CA THR A 362 5.91 2.74 9.36
C THR A 362 6.73 3.80 8.62
N PRO A 363 7.99 4.05 9.01
CA PRO A 363 8.84 5.02 8.32
C PRO A 363 9.24 4.59 6.90
N ALA A 364 9.11 3.30 6.58
CA ALA A 364 9.36 2.78 5.24
C ALA A 364 8.11 2.79 4.32
N GLY A 365 6.95 3.22 4.83
CA GLY A 365 5.67 3.19 4.11
C GLY A 365 5.05 1.79 3.93
N ILE A 366 5.73 0.72 4.37
CA ILE A 366 5.28 -0.67 4.29
C ILE A 366 5.80 -1.48 5.49
N GLY A 367 5.06 -2.52 5.89
CA GLY A 367 5.40 -3.40 7.01
C GLY A 367 4.68 -3.07 8.30
N LYS A 368 5.08 -3.71 9.40
CA LYS A 368 4.56 -3.45 10.74
C LYS A 368 5.53 -2.59 11.55
N SER A 369 4.95 -1.79 12.43
CA SER A 369 5.65 -1.16 13.54
C SER A 369 5.37 -1.99 14.79
N VAL A 370 6.39 -2.32 15.57
CA VAL A 370 6.24 -3.08 16.82
C VAL A 370 6.86 -2.33 17.99
N ARG A 371 6.30 -2.50 19.18
CA ARG A 371 6.83 -1.99 20.44
C ARG A 371 7.54 -3.11 21.18
N VAL A 372 8.75 -2.86 21.65
CA VAL A 372 9.47 -3.73 22.60
C VAL A 372 9.68 -2.98 23.91
N THR A 373 9.54 -3.68 25.03
CA THR A 373 9.64 -3.12 26.40
C THR A 373 10.79 -3.71 27.21
N SER A 374 11.47 -4.72 26.67
CA SER A 374 12.59 -5.42 27.28
C SER A 374 13.45 -6.04 26.17
N ASP A 375 14.53 -6.73 26.56
CA ASP A 375 15.41 -7.45 25.65
C ASP A 375 14.61 -8.36 24.73
N SER A 376 14.85 -8.22 23.42
CA SER A 376 14.08 -8.90 22.40
C SER A 376 14.98 -9.40 21.28
N ARG A 377 14.56 -10.46 20.60
CA ARG A 377 15.30 -11.11 19.50
C ARG A 377 14.44 -11.27 18.27
N LEU A 378 15.04 -11.02 17.10
CA LEU A 378 14.49 -11.31 15.78
C LEU A 378 15.27 -12.47 15.16
N THR A 379 14.58 -13.51 14.67
CA THR A 379 15.23 -14.56 13.87
C THR A 379 15.63 -13.98 12.52
N LEU A 380 16.92 -14.08 12.19
CA LEU A 380 17.49 -13.60 10.94
C LEU A 380 17.57 -14.72 9.90
N GLN A 381 18.17 -15.86 10.24
CA GLN A 381 18.53 -16.94 9.31
C GLN A 381 18.75 -18.26 10.07
N ASP A 382 18.87 -19.38 9.37
CA ASP A 382 19.17 -20.68 10.00
C ASP A 382 20.66 -20.86 10.35
N ALA A 383 20.97 -21.88 11.17
CA ALA A 383 22.35 -22.18 11.58
C ALA A 383 23.28 -22.57 10.42
N GLY A 384 22.76 -23.21 9.37
CA GLY A 384 23.52 -23.56 8.17
C GLY A 384 23.94 -22.32 7.39
N TRP A 385 23.04 -21.36 7.23
CA TRP A 385 23.28 -20.07 6.60
C TRP A 385 24.37 -19.30 7.33
N ARG A 386 24.30 -19.24 8.67
CA ARG A 386 25.31 -18.57 9.53
C ARG A 386 26.70 -19.18 9.33
N LYS A 387 26.79 -20.51 9.42
CA LYS A 387 28.05 -21.26 9.26
C LYS A 387 28.68 -21.04 7.88
N ALA A 388 27.86 -21.02 6.82
CA ALA A 388 28.35 -20.80 5.46
C ALA A 388 28.92 -19.38 5.23
N ARG A 389 28.59 -18.42 6.10
CA ARG A 389 28.93 -17.00 5.95
C ARG A 389 29.77 -16.45 7.10
N ALA A 390 30.25 -17.32 7.99
CA ALA A 390 31.12 -16.92 9.09
C ALA A 390 32.34 -16.13 8.56
N GLY A 391 32.62 -14.98 9.18
CA GLY A 391 33.68 -14.05 8.78
C GLY A 391 33.28 -13.03 7.72
N ASN A 392 32.21 -13.24 6.95
CA ASN A 392 31.73 -12.26 5.98
C ASN A 392 31.05 -11.08 6.69
N TYR A 393 31.32 -9.85 6.22
CA TYR A 393 30.69 -8.66 6.76
C TYR A 393 29.25 -8.52 6.29
N TYR A 394 28.36 -8.25 7.23
CA TYR A 394 26.96 -7.89 7.01
C TYR A 394 26.63 -6.61 7.77
N CYS A 395 25.73 -5.81 7.19
CA CYS A 395 25.15 -4.63 7.79
C CYS A 395 23.71 -4.93 8.19
N PHE A 396 23.43 -4.85 9.49
CA PHE A 396 22.06 -4.81 9.99
C PHE A 396 21.59 -3.36 10.06
N SER A 397 20.34 -3.09 9.67
CA SER A 397 19.71 -1.78 9.84
C SER A 397 18.25 -1.91 10.27
N ILE A 398 17.76 -0.93 11.03
CA ILE A 398 16.39 -0.89 11.54
C ILE A 398 15.99 0.55 11.86
N TRP A 399 14.70 0.86 11.77
CA TRP A 399 14.18 2.13 12.28
C TRP A 399 13.80 2.00 13.74
N ILE A 400 14.24 2.98 14.52
CA ILE A 400 13.96 3.08 15.95
C ILE A 400 13.33 4.43 16.23
N LYS A 401 12.27 4.42 17.04
CA LYS A 401 11.67 5.61 17.63
C LYS A 401 11.57 5.39 19.14
N ALA A 402 12.10 6.33 19.92
CA ALA A 402 12.08 6.30 21.37
C ALA A 402 11.38 7.56 21.93
N GLU A 403 10.69 7.39 23.06
CA GLU A 403 10.10 8.51 23.82
C GLU A 403 11.11 9.12 24.80
N GLU A 404 12.11 8.34 25.22
CA GLU A 404 13.18 8.73 26.13
C GLU A 404 14.55 8.48 25.46
N THR A 405 15.50 9.38 25.70
CA THR A 405 16.87 9.23 25.17
C THR A 405 17.52 8.00 25.80
N THR A 406 18.05 7.11 24.96
CA THR A 406 18.56 5.81 25.40
C THR A 406 19.71 5.31 24.53
N VAL A 407 20.35 4.22 24.96
CA VAL A 407 21.35 3.48 24.18
C VAL A 407 20.83 2.08 23.92
N VAL A 408 20.67 1.75 22.64
CA VAL A 408 20.24 0.44 22.18
C VAL A 408 21.46 -0.41 21.82
N ARG A 409 21.57 -1.59 22.41
CA ARG A 409 22.65 -2.55 22.14
C ARG A 409 22.18 -3.65 21.20
N PHE A 410 23.01 -4.00 20.22
CA PHE A 410 22.72 -5.02 19.22
C PHE A 410 23.61 -6.23 19.43
N TYR A 411 23.02 -7.42 19.37
CA TYR A 411 23.71 -8.70 19.52
C TYR A 411 23.44 -9.58 18.31
N GLN A 412 24.48 -10.20 17.76
CA GLN A 412 24.30 -11.38 16.92
C GLN A 412 24.39 -12.60 17.82
N ASP A 413 23.28 -13.29 18.02
CA ASP A 413 23.17 -14.40 18.98
C ASP A 413 23.61 -13.97 20.40
N GLU A 414 24.75 -14.44 20.90
CA GLU A 414 25.37 -14.04 22.17
C GLU A 414 26.40 -12.91 22.04
N HIS A 415 26.79 -12.53 20.82
CA HIS A 415 27.90 -11.61 20.55
C HIS A 415 27.41 -10.17 20.45
N LEU A 416 27.90 -9.28 21.31
CA LEU A 416 27.67 -7.84 21.13
C LEU A 416 28.33 -7.36 19.83
N VAL A 417 27.53 -6.75 18.94
CA VAL A 417 27.97 -6.27 17.62
C VAL A 417 27.96 -4.75 17.48
N GLY A 418 27.24 -4.02 18.34
CA GLY A 418 27.28 -2.57 18.36
C GLY A 418 26.31 -1.92 19.35
N GLU A 419 26.48 -0.63 19.57
CA GLU A 419 25.60 0.21 20.40
C GLU A 419 25.22 1.47 19.61
N GLN A 420 23.98 1.93 19.77
CA GLN A 420 23.48 3.14 19.10
C GLN A 420 22.73 4.02 20.09
N ALA A 421 23.10 5.30 20.16
CA ALA A 421 22.33 6.30 20.88
C ALA A 421 21.06 6.65 20.09
N VAL A 422 19.93 6.73 20.80
CA VAL A 422 18.62 7.06 20.24
C VAL A 422 18.04 8.21 21.06
N ASP A 423 17.89 9.38 20.45
CA ASP A 423 17.40 10.58 21.11
C ASP A 423 15.87 10.64 21.16
N ALA A 424 15.32 11.10 22.28
CA ALA A 424 13.90 11.38 22.42
C ALA A 424 13.45 12.48 21.43
N GLY A 425 12.21 12.37 20.95
CA GLY A 425 11.54 13.44 20.19
C GLY A 425 11.95 13.59 18.72
N ARG A 426 12.96 12.86 18.23
CA ARG A 426 13.40 12.90 16.81
C ARG A 426 12.51 12.12 15.83
N GLY A 427 11.45 11.47 16.31
CA GLY A 427 10.60 10.62 15.47
C GLY A 427 11.30 9.31 15.08
N TRP A 428 11.02 8.79 13.90
CA TRP A 428 11.67 7.58 13.38
C TRP A 428 13.05 7.90 12.83
N THR A 429 14.07 7.20 13.31
CA THR A 429 15.45 7.33 12.80
C THR A 429 16.02 5.97 12.44
N ARG A 430 16.74 5.89 11.32
CA ARG A 430 17.35 4.63 10.85
C ARG A 430 18.72 4.44 11.48
N HIS A 431 18.89 3.35 12.22
CA HIS A 431 20.16 2.93 12.81
C HIS A 431 20.73 1.74 12.05
N LYS A 432 22.06 1.61 12.06
CA LYS A 432 22.76 0.49 11.42
C LYS A 432 23.94 0.00 12.25
N VAL A 433 24.26 -1.28 12.16
CA VAL A 433 25.43 -1.91 12.78
C VAL A 433 26.03 -2.90 11.78
N SER A 434 27.34 -2.80 11.54
CA SER A 434 28.05 -3.65 10.58
C SER A 434 29.03 -4.56 11.31
N PHE A 435 28.92 -5.87 11.08
CA PHE A 435 29.69 -6.88 11.80
C PHE A 435 30.07 -8.06 10.90
N PRO A 436 31.21 -8.74 11.14
CA PRO A 436 31.46 -10.04 10.55
C PRO A 436 30.54 -11.07 11.20
N VAL A 437 29.88 -11.91 10.40
CA VAL A 437 29.02 -12.99 10.93
C VAL A 437 29.87 -13.93 11.79
N ARG A 438 29.45 -14.16 13.03
CA ARG A 438 30.17 -15.03 13.99
C ARG A 438 29.52 -16.40 14.10
N GLU A 439 30.32 -17.41 14.44
CA GLU A 439 29.82 -18.74 14.81
C GLU A 439 29.08 -18.67 16.16
N SER A 440 28.04 -19.49 16.31
CA SER A 440 27.27 -19.64 17.56
C SER A 440 26.66 -21.05 17.63
N GLY A 441 26.48 -21.56 18.85
CA GLY A 441 25.78 -22.81 19.13
C GLY A 441 24.25 -22.72 19.10
N ALA A 442 23.69 -21.52 18.88
CA ALA A 442 22.25 -21.33 18.80
C ALA A 442 21.62 -22.06 17.59
N PRO A 443 20.39 -22.59 17.71
CA PRO A 443 19.74 -23.34 16.61
C PRO A 443 19.41 -22.46 15.38
N GLU A 444 19.23 -21.16 15.59
CA GLU A 444 19.01 -20.15 14.56
C GLU A 444 19.99 -18.99 14.77
N MET A 445 20.20 -18.19 13.72
CA MET A 445 20.87 -16.90 13.82
C MET A 445 19.84 -15.82 14.17
N THR A 446 20.08 -15.10 15.25
CA THR A 446 19.19 -14.08 15.79
C THR A 446 19.90 -12.74 15.89
N LEU A 447 19.11 -11.66 15.79
CA LEU A 447 19.54 -10.34 16.23
C LEU A 447 18.83 -9.96 17.52
N GLY A 448 19.60 -9.84 18.60
CA GLY A 448 19.14 -9.32 19.88
C GLY A 448 19.21 -7.79 19.94
N ILE A 449 18.19 -7.18 20.53
CA ILE A 449 18.15 -5.77 20.90
C ILE A 449 17.96 -5.70 22.42
N ALA A 450 18.87 -5.01 23.11
CA ALA A 450 18.76 -4.71 24.54
C ALA A 450 18.61 -3.20 24.74
N THR A 451 17.57 -2.79 25.47
CA THR A 451 17.23 -1.38 25.73
C THR A 451 16.65 -1.24 27.14
N PRO A 452 17.06 -0.20 27.91
CA PRO A 452 16.52 0.05 29.25
C PRO A 452 15.12 0.68 29.23
N VAL A 453 14.68 1.23 28.09
CA VAL A 453 13.37 1.88 27.94
C VAL A 453 12.62 1.29 26.74
N PRO A 454 11.27 1.37 26.72
CA PRO A 454 10.50 0.92 25.58
C PRO A 454 10.84 1.69 24.29
N VAL A 455 10.96 0.97 23.17
CA VAL A 455 11.18 1.56 21.84
C VAL A 455 10.24 0.97 20.81
N LEU A 456 9.95 1.75 19.77
CA LEU A 456 9.27 1.29 18.57
C LEU A 456 10.31 0.89 17.52
N LEU A 457 10.06 -0.24 16.86
CA LEU A 457 10.93 -0.85 15.86
C LEU A 457 10.15 -1.09 14.56
N SER A 458 10.79 -0.88 13.42
CA SER A 458 10.21 -1.20 12.11
C SER A 458 11.28 -1.43 11.05
N ALA A 459 10.91 -2.15 9.98
CA ALA A 459 11.69 -2.37 8.77
C ALA A 459 13.14 -2.89 9.02
N PRO A 460 13.31 -4.05 9.69
CA PRO A 460 14.62 -4.65 9.89
C PRO A 460 15.19 -5.18 8.56
N GLN A 461 16.47 -4.94 8.32
CA GLN A 461 17.18 -5.43 7.14
C GLN A 461 18.59 -5.89 7.49
N LEU A 462 18.98 -7.05 6.97
CA LEU A 462 20.35 -7.57 7.04
C LEU A 462 20.88 -7.74 5.62
N GLU A 463 22.04 -7.20 5.30
CA GLU A 463 22.57 -7.23 3.93
C GLU A 463 24.10 -7.39 3.88
N PRO A 464 24.67 -8.01 2.82
CA PRO A 464 26.11 -8.20 2.70
C PRO A 464 26.83 -6.86 2.54
N GLY A 465 27.96 -6.70 3.25
CA GLY A 465 28.78 -5.50 3.25
C GLY A 465 28.72 -4.73 4.58
N LYS A 466 29.12 -3.45 4.55
CA LYS A 466 29.22 -2.59 5.74
C LYS A 466 28.29 -1.39 5.73
N THR A 467 27.51 -1.21 4.66
CA THR A 467 26.66 -0.04 4.45
C THR A 467 25.22 -0.50 4.27
N ALA A 468 24.30 0.16 4.96
CA ALA A 468 22.88 -0.06 4.77
C ALA A 468 22.46 0.52 3.42
N THR A 469 21.67 -0.22 2.65
CA THR A 469 20.99 0.26 1.46
C THR A 469 19.52 0.51 1.78
N PRO A 470 18.77 1.20 0.91
CA PRO A 470 17.32 1.32 1.03
C PRO A 470 16.60 0.02 1.41
N TYR A 471 15.54 0.15 2.22
CA TYR A 471 14.85 -1.01 2.78
C TYR A 471 14.14 -1.83 1.68
N GLN A 472 14.45 -3.13 1.65
CA GLN A 472 13.83 -4.13 0.80
C GLN A 472 12.97 -5.05 1.66
N ALA A 473 11.66 -4.96 1.51
CA ALA A 473 10.71 -5.74 2.28
C ALA A 473 10.72 -7.21 1.84
N THR A 474 10.56 -8.10 2.81
CA THR A 474 10.50 -9.55 2.63
C THR A 474 9.30 -10.11 3.39
N ASP A 475 8.68 -11.16 2.85
CA ASP A 475 7.35 -11.65 3.26
C ASP A 475 7.31 -13.17 3.55
N GLY A 476 8.43 -13.72 3.98
CA GLY A 476 8.61 -15.14 4.32
C GLY A 476 9.17 -15.99 3.19
N VAL A 477 9.22 -15.48 1.95
CA VAL A 477 9.81 -16.17 0.79
C VAL A 477 11.05 -15.41 0.32
N LEU A 478 12.21 -16.06 0.36
CA LEU A 478 13.47 -15.53 -0.15
C LEU A 478 13.89 -16.29 -1.40
N SER A 479 14.08 -15.57 -2.51
CA SER A 479 14.71 -16.09 -3.72
C SER A 479 16.10 -15.48 -3.84
N TYR A 480 17.13 -16.20 -3.37
CA TYR A 480 18.50 -15.70 -3.41
C TYR A 480 18.98 -15.57 -4.86
N THR A 481 19.47 -14.38 -5.25
CA THR A 481 20.15 -14.12 -6.52
C THR A 481 21.27 -13.10 -6.32
N GLU A 482 22.34 -13.16 -7.11
CA GLU A 482 23.40 -12.15 -7.17
C GLU A 482 23.32 -11.30 -8.45
N ASP A 483 22.27 -11.51 -9.25
CA ASP A 483 22.13 -10.97 -10.59
C ASP A 483 21.62 -9.52 -10.59
N TYR A 484 21.82 -8.85 -11.72
CA TYR A 484 21.36 -7.49 -11.97
C TYR A 484 19.95 -7.51 -12.54
N GLY A 485 19.10 -6.59 -12.11
CA GLY A 485 17.80 -6.35 -12.74
C GLY A 485 17.11 -5.10 -12.23
N ALA A 486 15.82 -4.96 -12.55
CA ALA A 486 15.06 -3.73 -12.31
C ALA A 486 13.75 -3.97 -11.54
N TRP A 487 13.44 -3.11 -10.56
CA TRP A 487 12.16 -3.09 -9.81
C TRP A 487 11.46 -1.73 -9.93
N PHE A 488 10.14 -1.75 -10.04
CA PHE A 488 9.30 -0.55 -10.26
C PHE A 488 8.12 -0.53 -9.27
N SER A 489 7.91 0.57 -8.54
CA SER A 489 6.79 0.73 -7.59
C SER A 489 5.84 1.89 -7.92
N LYS A 490 4.57 1.67 -7.51
CA LYS A 490 3.34 2.49 -7.63
C LYS A 490 3.03 3.00 -9.05
N GLY A 491 2.34 2.13 -9.79
CA GLY A 491 2.01 2.24 -11.23
C GLY A 491 2.13 0.90 -11.98
N GLY A 492 2.76 -0.11 -11.35
CA GLY A 492 3.12 -1.44 -11.90
C GLY A 492 4.62 -1.52 -12.24
N ILE A 493 5.34 -2.65 -12.25
CA ILE A 493 5.14 -4.02 -11.74
C ILE A 493 6.33 -4.35 -10.81
N GLY A 494 6.02 -4.67 -9.54
CA GLY A 494 6.93 -5.24 -8.53
C GLY A 494 7.79 -4.24 -7.75
N GLY A 495 7.30 -3.80 -6.57
CA GLY A 495 8.02 -2.90 -5.67
C GLY A 495 9.25 -3.52 -4.97
N THR A 496 9.70 -2.95 -3.85
CA THR A 496 10.80 -3.44 -2.99
C THR A 496 10.61 -4.82 -2.37
N ILE A 497 9.60 -5.58 -2.82
CA ILE A 497 9.17 -6.86 -2.24
C ILE A 497 9.82 -7.98 -3.04
N GLN A 498 10.56 -8.86 -2.37
CA GLN A 498 11.24 -9.99 -3.02
C GLN A 498 10.29 -11.02 -3.67
N ASN A 499 9.03 -11.06 -3.25
CA ASN A 499 7.98 -11.91 -3.82
C ASN A 499 6.76 -11.08 -4.29
N PRO A 500 6.90 -10.29 -5.37
CA PRO A 500 5.89 -9.33 -5.77
C PRO A 500 4.65 -10.00 -6.38
N LEU A 501 3.53 -9.27 -6.43
CA LEU A 501 2.28 -9.72 -7.04
C LEU A 501 2.44 -10.18 -8.50
N LEU A 502 3.34 -9.52 -9.24
CA LEU A 502 3.59 -9.76 -10.65
C LEU A 502 5.11 -9.68 -10.89
N ARG A 503 5.64 -10.68 -11.60
CA ARG A 503 7.06 -10.92 -11.84
C ARG A 503 7.35 -10.94 -13.34
N LEU A 504 8.50 -10.41 -13.72
CA LEU A 504 9.08 -10.58 -15.05
C LEU A 504 10.22 -11.61 -14.92
N GLY A 505 10.08 -12.76 -15.58
CA GLY A 505 11.07 -13.83 -15.58
C GLY A 505 12.28 -13.49 -16.46
N GLU A 506 13.42 -14.12 -16.17
CA GLU A 506 14.65 -13.99 -16.97
C GLU A 506 14.46 -14.48 -18.42
N ASP A 507 13.53 -15.43 -18.61
CA ASP A 507 13.13 -15.94 -19.90
C ASP A 507 12.21 -14.97 -20.68
N GLY A 508 11.74 -13.89 -20.05
CA GLY A 508 10.78 -12.93 -20.60
C GLY A 508 9.31 -13.24 -20.26
N SER A 509 9.04 -14.24 -19.41
CA SER A 509 7.69 -14.56 -18.96
C SER A 509 7.13 -13.50 -17.99
N ILE A 510 5.80 -13.39 -17.91
CA ILE A 510 5.10 -12.58 -16.92
C ILE A 510 4.29 -13.52 -16.02
N THR A 511 4.54 -13.50 -14.71
CA THR A 511 3.88 -14.45 -13.79
C THR A 511 3.34 -13.77 -12.54
N SER A 512 2.19 -14.22 -12.02
CA SER A 512 1.73 -13.80 -10.69
C SER A 512 2.64 -14.37 -9.60
N ARG A 513 2.52 -13.79 -8.39
CA ARG A 513 3.21 -14.23 -7.17
C ARG A 513 3.17 -15.75 -6.96
N ASP A 514 2.00 -16.35 -7.12
CA ASP A 514 1.73 -17.76 -6.87
C ASP A 514 1.72 -18.62 -8.15
N GLY A 515 1.98 -18.02 -9.32
CA GLY A 515 1.90 -18.70 -10.61
C GLY A 515 0.47 -19.08 -11.04
N SER A 516 -0.57 -18.57 -10.39
CA SER A 516 -1.96 -18.73 -10.84
C SER A 516 -2.22 -18.05 -12.20
N PHE A 517 -1.37 -17.10 -12.57
CA PHE A 517 -1.32 -16.44 -13.86
C PHE A 517 0.09 -16.50 -14.44
N VAL A 518 0.21 -16.92 -15.71
CA VAL A 518 1.48 -16.99 -16.44
C VAL A 518 1.25 -16.59 -17.90
N ILE A 519 2.11 -15.73 -18.44
CA ILE A 519 2.28 -15.49 -19.87
C ILE A 519 3.72 -15.85 -20.22
N ASN A 520 3.91 -16.80 -21.13
CA ASN A 520 5.20 -17.21 -21.63
C ASN A 520 5.66 -16.31 -22.80
N PRO A 521 6.97 -16.24 -23.07
CA PRO A 521 7.52 -15.43 -24.16
C PRO A 521 7.01 -15.80 -25.55
N ASP A 522 6.58 -17.06 -25.73
CA ASP A 522 6.05 -17.58 -26.99
C ASP A 522 4.57 -17.26 -27.22
N GLY A 523 3.97 -16.47 -26.32
CA GLY A 523 2.58 -16.05 -26.36
C GLY A 523 1.60 -17.04 -25.74
N THR A 524 2.06 -18.18 -25.19
CA THR A 524 1.20 -19.15 -24.46
C THR A 524 1.04 -18.78 -22.99
N GLY A 525 0.12 -19.42 -22.26
CA GLY A 525 -0.03 -19.14 -20.83
C GLY A 525 -1.28 -19.71 -20.18
N HIS A 526 -1.55 -19.27 -18.95
CA HIS A 526 -2.76 -19.64 -18.21
C HIS A 526 -3.23 -18.59 -17.20
N PHE A 527 -4.50 -18.71 -16.83
CA PHE A 527 -5.14 -18.08 -15.67
C PHE A 527 -5.74 -19.13 -14.74
N ALA A 528 -6.04 -18.72 -13.50
CA ALA A 528 -6.69 -19.54 -12.48
C ALA A 528 -6.01 -20.90 -12.30
N SER A 529 -4.68 -20.90 -12.27
CA SER A 529 -3.84 -22.10 -12.11
C SER A 529 -4.10 -23.17 -13.16
N GLY A 530 -4.39 -22.76 -14.41
CA GLY A 530 -4.55 -23.66 -15.55
C GLY A 530 -6.00 -24.02 -15.89
N ARG A 531 -7.01 -23.52 -15.16
CA ARG A 531 -8.43 -23.72 -15.52
C ARG A 531 -8.82 -23.01 -16.81
N PHE A 532 -8.15 -21.90 -17.09
CA PHE A 532 -8.14 -21.26 -18.39
C PHE A 532 -6.72 -21.32 -18.89
N LYS A 533 -6.45 -22.11 -19.91
CA LYS A 533 -5.10 -22.25 -20.50
C LYS A 533 -5.18 -22.09 -22.00
N TRP A 534 -4.17 -21.47 -22.59
CA TRP A 534 -4.08 -21.37 -24.04
C TRP A 534 -2.71 -21.83 -24.54
N SER A 535 -2.74 -22.49 -25.70
CA SER A 535 -1.58 -22.78 -26.53
C SER A 535 -1.56 -21.82 -27.73
N LYS A 536 -0.69 -22.07 -28.71
CA LYS A 536 -0.70 -21.31 -29.97
C LYS A 536 -1.94 -21.59 -30.81
N ASP A 537 -2.54 -22.77 -30.64
CA ASP A 537 -3.59 -23.27 -31.54
C ASP A 537 -4.94 -23.43 -30.84
N THR A 538 -4.97 -23.51 -29.51
CA THR A 538 -6.16 -23.92 -28.76
C THR A 538 -6.33 -23.17 -27.44
N ILE A 539 -7.58 -23.02 -26.99
CA ILE A 539 -7.97 -22.61 -25.64
C ILE A 539 -8.61 -23.80 -24.94
N GLU A 540 -8.16 -24.08 -23.71
CA GLU A 540 -8.67 -25.12 -22.84
C GLU A 540 -9.38 -24.51 -21.63
N LEU A 541 -10.63 -24.92 -21.42
CA LEU A 541 -11.46 -24.53 -20.28
C LEU A 541 -11.79 -25.78 -19.44
N ARG A 542 -11.45 -25.76 -18.15
CA ARG A 542 -11.79 -26.84 -17.19
C ARG A 542 -12.61 -26.28 -16.04
N ASP A 543 -13.60 -27.05 -15.59
CA ASP A 543 -14.48 -26.72 -14.47
C ASP A 543 -15.20 -25.36 -14.61
N VAL A 544 -15.67 -25.05 -15.83
CA VAL A 544 -16.41 -23.82 -16.12
C VAL A 544 -17.91 -24.09 -16.16
N THR A 545 -18.67 -23.27 -15.44
CA THR A 545 -20.14 -23.23 -15.54
C THR A 545 -20.53 -22.16 -16.55
N ILE A 546 -21.18 -22.56 -17.65
CA ILE A 546 -21.82 -21.64 -18.60
C ILE A 546 -23.32 -21.65 -18.27
N ARG A 547 -23.90 -20.48 -18.00
CA ARG A 547 -25.32 -20.39 -17.66
C ARG A 547 -26.17 -20.29 -18.92
N TRP A 548 -27.43 -20.70 -18.84
CA TRP A 548 -28.32 -20.73 -20.00
C TRP A 548 -28.51 -19.34 -20.61
N GLU A 549 -28.57 -18.30 -19.78
CA GLU A 549 -28.68 -16.89 -20.19
C GLU A 549 -27.45 -16.34 -20.93
N ASP A 550 -26.30 -17.02 -20.83
CA ASP A 550 -25.05 -16.59 -21.47
C ASP A 550 -24.97 -17.08 -22.94
N PHE A 551 -25.87 -17.97 -23.38
CA PHE A 551 -26.01 -18.39 -24.78
C PHE A 551 -26.86 -17.39 -25.58
N ASP A 552 -26.50 -17.15 -26.84
CA ASP A 552 -27.34 -16.39 -27.76
C ASP A 552 -28.64 -17.13 -28.12
N GLU A 553 -29.60 -16.41 -28.71
CA GLU A 553 -30.90 -16.98 -29.07
C GLU A 553 -30.76 -18.19 -30.02
N GLU A 554 -29.75 -18.20 -30.89
CA GLU A 554 -29.50 -19.29 -31.82
C GLU A 554 -29.04 -20.56 -31.11
N ALA A 555 -28.06 -20.48 -30.21
CA ALA A 555 -27.58 -21.60 -29.41
C ALA A 555 -28.65 -22.10 -28.45
N GLN A 556 -29.44 -21.21 -27.85
CA GLN A 556 -30.58 -21.60 -27.00
C GLN A 556 -31.63 -22.39 -27.80
N GLU A 557 -31.98 -21.98 -29.02
CA GLU A 557 -32.89 -22.73 -29.90
C GLU A 557 -32.33 -24.09 -30.32
N GLN A 558 -31.02 -24.17 -30.58
CA GLN A 558 -30.38 -25.44 -30.95
C GLN A 558 -30.36 -26.45 -29.80
N LEU A 559 -30.26 -26.00 -28.55
CA LEU A 559 -30.14 -26.84 -27.37
C LEU A 559 -31.49 -27.16 -26.69
N LYS A 560 -32.63 -26.64 -27.17
CA LYS A 560 -33.96 -26.95 -26.62
C LYS A 560 -34.31 -28.45 -26.78
N PRO A 561 -34.72 -29.14 -25.69
CA PRO A 561 -35.09 -30.56 -25.77
C PRO A 561 -36.41 -30.74 -26.51
N ARG A 562 -36.42 -31.62 -27.53
CA ARG A 562 -37.60 -31.89 -28.37
C ARG A 562 -38.22 -33.24 -28.01
N SER A 563 -39.53 -33.29 -27.84
CA SER A 563 -40.23 -34.52 -27.45
C SER A 563 -41.70 -34.53 -27.88
N VAL A 564 -42.30 -35.72 -27.98
CA VAL A 564 -43.75 -35.89 -28.21
C VAL A 564 -44.35 -36.77 -27.11
N SER A 565 -45.58 -36.44 -26.69
CA SER A 565 -46.44 -37.32 -25.87
C SER A 565 -47.77 -37.57 -26.55
N LEU A 566 -48.42 -38.71 -26.26
CA LEU A 566 -49.74 -39.07 -26.78
C LEU A 566 -50.78 -39.07 -25.66
N THR A 567 -51.95 -38.49 -25.93
CA THR A 567 -53.07 -38.43 -24.97
C THR A 567 -54.34 -38.97 -25.62
N GLY A 568 -54.95 -39.98 -25.02
CA GLY A 568 -56.19 -40.60 -25.52
C GLY A 568 -56.62 -41.77 -24.62
N GLY A 569 -57.83 -42.28 -24.84
CA GLY A 569 -58.30 -43.51 -24.20
C GLY A 569 -57.49 -44.73 -24.63
N THR A 570 -57.62 -45.83 -23.90
CA THR A 570 -56.82 -47.05 -24.13
C THR A 570 -57.68 -48.28 -24.41
N ALA A 571 -58.98 -48.27 -24.17
CA ALA A 571 -59.79 -49.48 -24.23
C ALA A 571 -61.16 -49.26 -24.87
N PHE A 572 -61.55 -50.24 -25.68
CA PHE A 572 -62.88 -50.47 -26.22
C PHE A 572 -63.55 -51.57 -25.40
N HIS A 573 -64.68 -51.26 -24.76
CA HIS A 573 -65.41 -52.22 -23.93
C HIS A 573 -66.61 -52.79 -24.69
N PHE A 574 -66.66 -54.11 -24.82
CA PHE A 574 -67.73 -54.87 -25.46
C PHE A 574 -68.52 -55.66 -24.43
N THR A 575 -69.85 -55.65 -24.56
CA THR A 575 -70.77 -56.31 -23.61
C THR A 575 -70.74 -57.84 -23.69
N ASP A 576 -70.39 -58.42 -24.86
CA ASP A 576 -70.09 -59.84 -25.07
C ASP A 576 -69.43 -60.03 -26.47
N GLU A 577 -68.92 -61.22 -26.80
CA GLU A 577 -68.29 -61.54 -28.09
C GLU A 577 -69.27 -61.55 -29.30
N LEU A 578 -70.60 -61.52 -29.06
CA LEU A 578 -71.62 -61.81 -30.08
C LEU A 578 -72.47 -60.59 -30.48
N SER A 579 -72.58 -59.57 -29.62
CA SER A 579 -73.48 -58.42 -29.76
C SER A 579 -72.86 -57.25 -30.54
N GLY A 580 -71.52 -57.14 -30.57
CA GLY A 580 -70.80 -56.11 -31.32
C GLY A 580 -70.97 -54.67 -30.83
N ILE A 581 -71.64 -54.47 -29.68
CA ILE A 581 -71.84 -53.17 -29.06
C ILE A 581 -70.58 -52.80 -28.26
N CYS A 582 -70.03 -51.62 -28.52
CA CYS A 582 -68.75 -51.17 -27.97
C CYS A 582 -68.85 -49.74 -27.43
N GLU A 583 -68.34 -49.49 -26.22
CA GLU A 583 -68.15 -48.14 -25.69
C GLU A 583 -66.67 -47.87 -25.31
N PRO A 584 -66.08 -46.73 -25.72
CA PRO A 584 -66.63 -45.75 -26.68
C PRO A 584 -66.62 -46.30 -28.13
N GLU A 585 -67.41 -45.72 -29.05
CA GLU A 585 -67.42 -46.16 -30.46
C GLU A 585 -66.12 -45.78 -31.21
N SER A 586 -65.43 -44.72 -30.76
CA SER A 586 -64.11 -44.33 -31.23
C SER A 586 -63.29 -43.68 -30.12
N ILE A 587 -61.96 -43.76 -30.24
CA ILE A 587 -61.02 -43.10 -29.33
C ILE A 587 -60.12 -42.18 -30.14
N LEU A 588 -60.10 -40.90 -29.77
CA LEU A 588 -59.18 -39.92 -30.33
C LEU A 588 -57.85 -39.97 -29.59
N LEU A 589 -56.76 -40.06 -30.34
CA LEU A 589 -55.40 -40.02 -29.85
C LEU A 589 -54.72 -38.74 -30.34
N VAL A 590 -54.38 -37.86 -29.39
CA VAL A 590 -53.87 -36.52 -29.63
C VAL A 590 -52.37 -36.44 -29.23
N PRO A 591 -51.45 -36.22 -30.17
CA PRO A 591 -50.06 -35.91 -29.91
C PRO A 591 -49.90 -34.47 -29.42
N THR A 592 -49.01 -34.28 -28.44
CA THR A 592 -48.50 -32.97 -28.02
C THR A 592 -47.01 -32.89 -28.35
N GLU A 593 -46.65 -31.95 -29.22
CA GLU A 593 -45.30 -31.72 -29.73
C GLU A 593 -44.64 -30.60 -28.92
N TYR A 594 -43.51 -30.88 -28.26
CA TYR A 594 -42.83 -29.92 -27.38
C TYR A 594 -41.55 -29.40 -28.01
N ASN A 595 -41.44 -28.07 -28.13
CA ASN A 595 -40.25 -27.34 -28.57
C ASN A 595 -39.83 -27.58 -30.04
N PHE A 596 -40.77 -27.98 -30.92
CA PHE A 596 -40.57 -28.01 -32.37
C PHE A 596 -41.92 -28.00 -33.12
N ASN A 597 -41.87 -27.65 -34.41
CA ASN A 597 -42.99 -27.77 -35.34
C ASN A 597 -42.63 -28.82 -36.40
N PRO A 598 -43.37 -29.94 -36.52
CA PRO A 598 -43.00 -31.02 -37.43
C PRO A 598 -43.16 -30.62 -38.90
N GLU A 599 -42.26 -31.14 -39.73
CA GLU A 599 -42.31 -31.06 -41.20
C GLU A 599 -43.27 -32.10 -41.77
N SER A 600 -43.34 -33.28 -41.13
CA SER A 600 -44.30 -34.34 -41.48
C SER A 600 -44.68 -35.17 -40.25
N ARG A 601 -45.82 -35.85 -40.37
CA ARG A 601 -46.41 -36.70 -39.33
C ARG A 601 -46.76 -38.05 -39.94
N LEU A 602 -46.46 -39.12 -39.23
CA LEU A 602 -46.73 -40.48 -39.64
C LEU A 602 -47.33 -41.28 -38.49
N TRP A 603 -48.40 -42.00 -38.77
CA TRP A 603 -48.98 -42.99 -37.86
C TRP A 603 -48.76 -44.40 -38.38
N GLU A 604 -48.18 -45.24 -37.54
CA GLU A 604 -47.93 -46.66 -37.82
C GLU A 604 -48.59 -47.52 -36.75
N TYR A 605 -48.99 -48.73 -37.13
CA TYR A 605 -49.45 -49.74 -36.19
C TYR A 605 -48.50 -50.94 -36.19
N LEU A 606 -48.37 -51.59 -35.04
CA LEU A 606 -47.59 -52.81 -34.92
C LEU A 606 -48.46 -53.99 -35.39
N ALA A 607 -48.16 -54.52 -36.57
CA ALA A 607 -48.89 -55.65 -37.14
C ALA A 607 -48.61 -56.96 -36.39
N SER A 608 -49.39 -58.00 -36.68
CA SER A 608 -49.29 -59.33 -36.06
C SER A 608 -47.98 -60.06 -36.34
N ASP A 609 -47.30 -59.70 -37.44
CA ASP A 609 -45.95 -60.16 -37.78
C ASP A 609 -44.83 -59.41 -37.02
N GLY A 610 -45.19 -58.47 -36.14
CA GLY A 610 -44.24 -57.67 -35.37
C GLY A 610 -43.61 -56.52 -36.15
N ILE A 611 -44.07 -56.25 -37.38
CA ILE A 611 -43.54 -55.17 -38.22
C ILE A 611 -44.45 -53.94 -38.12
N TRP A 612 -43.84 -52.76 -38.03
CA TRP A 612 -44.57 -51.49 -38.09
C TRP A 612 -45.07 -51.25 -39.52
N LYS A 613 -46.38 -51.08 -39.68
CA LYS A 613 -47.04 -50.78 -40.95
C LYS A 613 -47.73 -49.44 -40.88
N GLU A 614 -47.69 -48.67 -41.97
CA GLU A 614 -48.37 -47.39 -42.03
C GLU A 614 -49.88 -47.56 -41.94
N THR A 615 -50.53 -46.70 -41.15
CA THR A 615 -51.99 -46.64 -41.04
C THR A 615 -52.64 -45.94 -42.23
N GLY A 616 -51.86 -45.21 -43.03
CA GLY A 616 -52.33 -44.25 -44.04
C GLY A 616 -52.78 -42.90 -43.47
N CYS A 617 -52.74 -42.71 -42.15
CA CYS A 617 -53.06 -41.44 -41.50
C CYS A 617 -51.80 -40.59 -41.29
N ASN A 618 -51.82 -39.36 -41.81
CA ASN A 618 -50.80 -38.34 -41.59
C ASN A 618 -51.36 -37.11 -40.84
N ALA A 619 -52.55 -37.26 -40.26
CA ALA A 619 -53.22 -36.18 -39.54
C ALA A 619 -52.62 -35.95 -38.14
N ALA A 620 -52.88 -34.78 -37.59
CA ALA A 620 -52.43 -34.41 -36.25
C ALA A 620 -53.15 -35.21 -35.13
N VAL A 621 -54.23 -35.92 -35.43
CA VAL A 621 -54.97 -36.74 -34.47
C VAL A 621 -55.30 -38.06 -35.15
N PHE A 622 -55.18 -39.16 -34.43
CA PHE A 622 -55.61 -40.47 -34.91
C PHE A 622 -56.93 -40.86 -34.25
N GLU A 623 -57.94 -41.17 -35.06
CA GLU A 623 -59.19 -41.74 -34.57
C GLU A 623 -59.11 -43.27 -34.67
N MET A 624 -58.99 -43.92 -33.52
CA MET A 624 -59.03 -45.38 -33.43
C MET A 624 -60.49 -45.84 -33.36
N THR A 625 -60.81 -46.88 -34.12
CA THR A 625 -62.13 -47.54 -34.07
C THR A 625 -61.98 -49.05 -33.90
N PRO A 626 -63.00 -49.73 -33.35
CA PRO A 626 -63.04 -51.20 -33.27
C PRO A 626 -62.86 -51.92 -34.60
N ALA A 627 -63.26 -51.29 -35.71
CA ALA A 627 -63.22 -51.85 -37.06
C ALA A 627 -61.91 -51.56 -37.81
N PHE A 628 -60.94 -50.89 -37.17
CA PHE A 628 -59.68 -50.55 -37.80
C PHE A 628 -58.93 -51.81 -38.29
N HIS A 629 -58.52 -51.81 -39.57
CA HIS A 629 -57.94 -53.00 -40.20
C HIS A 629 -56.67 -53.53 -39.48
N GLY A 630 -55.91 -52.64 -38.84
CA GLY A 630 -54.67 -53.00 -38.14
C GLY A 630 -54.84 -53.84 -36.87
N TRP A 631 -56.08 -54.02 -36.39
CA TRP A 631 -56.37 -55.01 -35.35
C TRP A 631 -55.99 -56.43 -35.80
N GLU A 632 -56.14 -56.74 -37.10
CA GLU A 632 -55.78 -58.05 -37.70
C GLU A 632 -56.36 -59.26 -36.91
N GLY A 633 -57.56 -59.09 -36.35
CA GLY A 633 -58.22 -60.11 -35.53
C GLY A 633 -57.70 -60.24 -34.09
N ARG A 634 -56.82 -59.34 -33.63
CA ARG A 634 -56.30 -59.27 -32.26
C ARG A 634 -57.07 -58.27 -31.42
N ASP A 635 -56.95 -58.42 -30.10
CA ASP A 635 -57.56 -57.56 -29.08
C ASP A 635 -56.59 -56.53 -28.48
N VAL A 636 -55.32 -56.56 -28.88
CA VAL A 636 -54.31 -55.57 -28.47
C VAL A 636 -53.64 -54.99 -29.70
N LEU A 637 -53.53 -53.66 -29.74
CA LEU A 637 -52.94 -52.94 -30.86
C LEU A 637 -52.11 -51.76 -30.37
N THR A 638 -50.82 -51.73 -30.73
CA THR A 638 -49.95 -50.59 -30.46
C THR A 638 -49.84 -49.70 -31.69
N LEU A 639 -50.08 -48.41 -31.51
CA LEU A 639 -49.78 -47.36 -32.47
C LEU A 639 -48.47 -46.65 -32.12
N ARG A 640 -47.79 -46.18 -33.15
CA ARG A 640 -46.65 -45.26 -33.08
C ARG A 640 -46.99 -44.01 -33.85
N TYR A 641 -46.79 -42.88 -33.19
CA TYR A 641 -46.74 -41.58 -33.83
C TYR A 641 -45.29 -41.16 -34.04
N THR A 642 -44.96 -40.71 -35.24
CA THR A 642 -43.66 -40.17 -35.59
C THR A 642 -43.82 -38.78 -36.21
N ALA A 643 -43.16 -37.81 -35.61
CA ALA A 643 -43.03 -36.45 -36.11
C ALA A 643 -41.61 -36.24 -36.62
N VAL A 644 -41.46 -35.79 -37.88
CA VAL A 644 -40.16 -35.55 -38.51
C VAL A 644 -39.82 -34.06 -38.40
N PHE A 645 -38.61 -33.76 -37.92
CA PHE A 645 -38.10 -32.39 -37.84
C PHE A 645 -36.59 -32.39 -38.11
N ARG A 646 -36.11 -31.63 -39.10
CA ARG A 646 -34.68 -31.53 -39.46
C ARG A 646 -33.97 -32.89 -39.59
N ASN A 647 -34.62 -33.84 -40.27
CA ASN A 647 -34.12 -35.20 -40.50
C ASN A 647 -34.03 -36.09 -39.24
N GLU A 648 -34.62 -35.67 -38.11
CA GLU A 648 -34.80 -36.49 -36.91
C GLU A 648 -36.24 -36.97 -36.75
N ASN A 649 -36.39 -38.24 -36.36
CA ASN A 649 -37.68 -38.84 -36.04
C ASN A 649 -37.91 -38.78 -34.52
N ILE A 650 -38.95 -38.05 -34.12
CA ILE A 650 -39.36 -37.87 -32.72
C ILE A 650 -40.74 -38.50 -32.57
N GLY A 651 -40.84 -39.57 -31.77
CA GLY A 651 -42.07 -40.34 -31.69
C GLY A 651 -42.42 -40.84 -30.30
N ALA A 652 -43.67 -41.28 -30.19
CA ALA A 652 -44.26 -41.89 -29.01
C ALA A 652 -45.19 -43.03 -29.44
N THR A 653 -45.40 -44.00 -28.55
CA THR A 653 -46.28 -45.14 -28.78
C THR A 653 -47.47 -45.11 -27.83
N HIS A 654 -48.59 -45.71 -28.24
CA HIS A 654 -49.80 -45.85 -27.44
C HIS A 654 -50.48 -47.18 -27.75
N THR A 655 -50.93 -47.91 -26.73
CA THR A 655 -51.53 -49.24 -26.89
C THR A 655 -53.02 -49.21 -26.57
N PHE A 656 -53.81 -49.82 -27.46
CA PHE A 656 -55.24 -49.99 -27.35
C PHE A 656 -55.61 -51.44 -27.05
N PHE A 657 -56.74 -51.64 -26.36
CA PHE A 657 -57.29 -52.93 -25.97
C PHE A 657 -58.75 -53.06 -26.39
N LYS A 658 -59.18 -54.25 -26.81
CA LYS A 658 -60.58 -54.68 -26.85
C LYS A 658 -60.83 -55.56 -25.64
N LEU A 659 -61.81 -55.19 -24.82
CA LEU A 659 -62.14 -55.88 -23.57
C LEU A 659 -63.58 -56.39 -23.66
N TYR A 660 -63.80 -57.66 -23.31
CA TYR A 660 -65.11 -58.31 -23.38
C TYR A 660 -65.59 -58.71 -21.97
N ASP A 661 -66.82 -58.36 -21.62
CA ASP A 661 -67.40 -58.70 -20.32
C ASP A 661 -67.62 -60.23 -20.21
N GLY A 662 -67.06 -60.84 -19.15
CA GLY A 662 -67.23 -62.27 -18.82
C GLY A 662 -66.00 -63.18 -18.98
N ALA A 663 -64.89 -62.68 -19.53
CA ALA A 663 -63.59 -63.37 -19.54
C ALA A 663 -62.60 -62.70 -18.55
N PRO A 664 -61.84 -63.45 -17.73
CA PRO A 664 -60.87 -62.83 -16.84
C PRO A 664 -59.73 -62.23 -17.68
N SER A 665 -59.69 -60.90 -17.76
CA SER A 665 -58.58 -60.19 -18.39
C SER A 665 -57.32 -60.32 -17.52
N TYR A 666 -56.20 -60.58 -18.18
CA TYR A 666 -54.89 -60.47 -17.57
C TYR A 666 -54.33 -59.08 -17.84
N THR A 667 -53.83 -58.41 -16.81
CA THR A 667 -53.17 -57.11 -16.95
C THR A 667 -51.81 -57.17 -16.30
N VAL A 668 -50.77 -56.82 -17.05
CA VAL A 668 -49.42 -56.64 -16.52
C VAL A 668 -49.22 -55.14 -16.28
N HIS A 669 -48.90 -54.77 -15.03
CA HIS A 669 -48.58 -53.41 -14.63
C HIS A 669 -47.11 -53.32 -14.22
N VAL A 670 -46.37 -52.37 -14.79
CA VAL A 670 -44.97 -52.13 -14.44
C VAL A 670 -44.84 -50.88 -13.59
N GLU A 671 -44.31 -51.03 -12.37
CA GLU A 671 -44.07 -49.97 -11.41
C GLU A 671 -42.58 -49.62 -11.35
N SER A 672 -42.23 -48.32 -11.28
CA SER A 672 -40.84 -47.87 -11.10
C SER A 672 -40.66 -47.25 -9.71
N LYS A 673 -39.67 -47.73 -8.95
CA LYS A 673 -39.40 -47.25 -7.58
C LYS A 673 -39.06 -45.76 -7.50
N ASN A 674 -38.29 -45.24 -8.45
CA ASN A 674 -37.78 -43.87 -8.45
C ASN A 674 -38.34 -43.02 -9.61
N GLY A 675 -39.53 -43.35 -10.11
CA GLY A 675 -40.19 -42.63 -11.20
C GLY A 675 -39.66 -42.98 -12.59
N THR A 676 -40.16 -42.29 -13.61
CA THR A 676 -39.86 -42.56 -15.05
C THR A 676 -39.04 -41.45 -15.72
N ILE A 677 -38.67 -40.39 -14.98
CA ILE A 677 -37.87 -39.26 -15.45
C ILE A 677 -36.75 -38.98 -14.45
N PHE A 678 -35.49 -39.10 -14.90
CA PHE A 678 -34.30 -38.89 -14.07
C PHE A 678 -33.60 -37.57 -14.46
N ARG A 679 -33.01 -36.86 -13.49
CA ARG A 679 -32.27 -35.59 -13.69
C ARG A 679 -30.85 -35.70 -13.12
N ASN A 680 -29.92 -34.91 -13.67
CA ASN A 680 -28.53 -34.76 -13.18
C ASN A 680 -27.64 -36.01 -13.26
N GLY A 681 -27.89 -36.93 -14.21
CA GLY A 681 -26.99 -38.06 -14.49
C GLY A 681 -26.97 -39.18 -13.44
N ILE A 682 -27.71 -39.04 -12.33
CA ILE A 682 -27.90 -40.10 -11.34
C ILE A 682 -29.16 -40.89 -11.74
N VAL A 683 -28.95 -42.06 -12.35
CA VAL A 683 -30.02 -42.97 -12.76
C VAL A 683 -29.86 -44.29 -12.01
N SER A 684 -30.79 -44.57 -11.11
CA SER A 684 -30.97 -45.87 -10.44
C SER A 684 -32.45 -46.02 -10.11
N THR A 685 -33.11 -47.03 -10.67
CA THR A 685 -34.47 -47.42 -10.30
C THR A 685 -34.64 -48.94 -10.38
N VAL A 686 -35.64 -49.46 -9.70
CA VAL A 686 -36.08 -50.86 -9.83
C VAL A 686 -37.45 -50.85 -10.50
N LEU A 687 -37.57 -51.56 -11.61
CA LEU A 687 -38.85 -51.83 -12.27
C LEU A 687 -39.44 -53.13 -11.72
N ARG A 688 -40.74 -53.13 -11.46
CA ARG A 688 -41.47 -54.28 -10.90
C ARG A 688 -42.70 -54.59 -11.75
N ALA A 689 -42.81 -55.82 -12.22
CA ALA A 689 -43.99 -56.28 -12.94
C ALA A 689 -45.00 -56.91 -11.97
N ARG A 690 -46.27 -56.53 -12.09
CA ARG A 690 -47.40 -57.12 -11.38
C ARG A 690 -48.43 -57.64 -12.36
N VAL A 691 -48.93 -58.85 -12.14
CA VAL A 691 -49.89 -59.52 -13.01
C VAL A 691 -51.20 -59.66 -12.27
N TYR A 692 -52.25 -59.09 -12.84
CA TYR A 692 -53.61 -59.16 -12.31
C TYR A 692 -54.46 -60.06 -13.20
N ARG A 693 -55.27 -60.93 -12.59
CA ARG A 693 -56.31 -61.71 -13.29
C ARG A 693 -57.67 -61.28 -12.75
N GLY A 694 -58.49 -60.63 -13.59
CA GLY A 694 -59.81 -60.14 -13.17
C GLY A 694 -59.76 -59.18 -11.97
N GLY A 695 -58.66 -58.42 -11.83
CA GLY A 695 -58.41 -57.49 -10.72
C GLY A 695 -57.71 -58.07 -9.49
N GLU A 696 -57.53 -59.39 -9.40
CA GLU A 696 -56.76 -60.03 -8.32
C GLU A 696 -55.28 -60.15 -8.69
N ASP A 697 -54.38 -59.73 -7.80
CA ASP A 697 -52.92 -59.82 -8.00
C ASP A 697 -52.48 -61.29 -7.89
N ILE A 698 -52.14 -61.89 -9.03
CA ILE A 698 -51.65 -63.28 -9.12
C ILE A 698 -50.13 -63.35 -9.28
N THR A 699 -49.41 -62.22 -9.16
CA THR A 699 -47.96 -62.13 -9.43
C THR A 699 -47.16 -63.17 -8.65
N ALA A 700 -47.55 -63.44 -7.40
CA ALA A 700 -46.86 -64.41 -6.54
C ALA A 700 -47.05 -65.88 -6.96
N LEU A 701 -48.03 -66.17 -7.82
CA LEU A 701 -48.31 -67.52 -8.32
C LEU A 701 -47.53 -67.87 -9.59
N ILE A 702 -46.86 -66.88 -10.19
CA ILE A 702 -46.08 -67.03 -11.42
C ILE A 702 -44.59 -67.09 -11.05
N PRO A 703 -43.84 -68.12 -11.47
CA PRO A 703 -42.40 -68.21 -11.19
C PRO A 703 -41.60 -67.05 -11.80
N ASP A 704 -40.50 -66.63 -11.15
CA ASP A 704 -39.63 -65.55 -11.62
C ASP A 704 -39.08 -65.77 -13.03
N GLY A 705 -38.80 -67.03 -13.39
CA GLY A 705 -38.31 -67.43 -14.71
C GLY A 705 -39.28 -67.10 -15.85
N ASN A 706 -40.55 -66.84 -15.53
CA ASN A 706 -41.57 -66.54 -16.52
C ASN A 706 -41.73 -65.05 -16.81
N PHE A 707 -40.98 -64.18 -16.13
CA PHE A 707 -40.97 -62.73 -16.35
C PHE A 707 -39.71 -62.35 -17.12
N ARG A 708 -39.82 -62.01 -18.39
CA ARG A 708 -38.68 -61.65 -19.25
C ARG A 708 -38.67 -60.15 -19.53
N TRP A 709 -37.54 -59.51 -19.28
CA TRP A 709 -37.36 -58.09 -19.57
C TRP A 709 -36.65 -57.85 -20.89
N LEU A 710 -37.23 -56.96 -21.71
CA LEU A 710 -36.70 -56.52 -22.98
C LEU A 710 -36.39 -55.03 -22.92
N ARG A 711 -35.34 -54.60 -23.64
CA ARG A 711 -34.95 -53.19 -23.76
C ARG A 711 -35.03 -52.76 -25.22
N THR A 712 -35.62 -51.59 -25.44
CA THR A 712 -35.66 -50.91 -26.73
C THR A 712 -35.25 -49.45 -26.57
N SER A 713 -34.24 -48.99 -27.32
CA SER A 713 -33.67 -47.65 -27.22
C SER A 713 -33.10 -47.17 -28.57
N ARG A 714 -32.39 -46.03 -28.58
CA ARG A 714 -31.62 -45.58 -29.76
C ARG A 714 -30.28 -46.31 -29.91
N ASP A 715 -29.83 -47.02 -28.87
CA ASP A 715 -28.62 -47.84 -28.88
C ASP A 715 -28.96 -49.26 -29.36
N THR A 716 -29.10 -49.45 -30.66
CA THR A 716 -29.52 -50.74 -31.22
C THR A 716 -28.53 -51.88 -30.95
N ASP A 717 -27.23 -51.57 -30.85
CA ASP A 717 -26.20 -52.55 -30.47
C ASP A 717 -26.29 -52.90 -28.97
N GLY A 718 -26.49 -51.92 -28.11
CA GLY A 718 -26.72 -52.15 -26.67
C GLY A 718 -28.01 -52.89 -26.39
N ASP A 719 -29.07 -52.64 -27.16
CA ASP A 719 -30.33 -53.38 -27.08
C ASP A 719 -30.15 -54.83 -27.52
N ARG A 720 -29.38 -55.09 -28.60
CA ARG A 720 -29.03 -56.45 -29.02
C ARG A 720 -28.27 -57.18 -27.91
N ILE A 721 -27.23 -56.56 -27.36
CA ILE A 721 -26.46 -57.14 -26.25
C ILE A 721 -27.35 -57.38 -25.01
N TRP A 722 -28.26 -56.45 -24.73
CA TRP A 722 -29.19 -56.57 -23.61
C TRP A 722 -30.17 -57.72 -23.83
N ASN A 723 -30.78 -57.83 -25.01
CA ASN A 723 -31.83 -58.80 -25.30
C ASN A 723 -31.28 -60.21 -25.63
N ASP A 724 -30.03 -60.31 -26.11
CA ASP A 724 -29.32 -61.58 -26.37
C ASP A 724 -28.97 -62.33 -25.06
N LEU A 725 -28.89 -61.63 -23.93
CA LEU A 725 -28.73 -62.23 -22.60
C LEU A 725 -30.05 -62.08 -21.81
N PRO A 726 -30.92 -63.10 -21.80
CA PRO A 726 -32.23 -63.01 -21.18
C PRO A 726 -32.16 -62.60 -19.72
N ARG A 727 -32.89 -61.55 -19.33
CA ARG A 727 -33.03 -61.11 -17.94
C ARG A 727 -34.39 -61.52 -17.44
N TYR A 728 -34.40 -62.44 -16.49
CA TYR A 728 -35.61 -62.97 -15.88
C TYR A 728 -35.80 -62.44 -14.47
N GLY A 729 -37.06 -62.35 -14.04
CA GLY A 729 -37.44 -61.99 -12.68
C GLY A 729 -38.58 -60.98 -12.62
N ARG A 730 -39.34 -61.02 -11.53
CA ARG A 730 -40.45 -60.09 -11.27
C ARG A 730 -40.01 -58.63 -11.11
N GLU A 731 -38.73 -58.43 -10.76
CA GLU A 731 -38.11 -57.12 -10.59
C GLU A 731 -36.78 -57.05 -11.37
N ILE A 732 -36.43 -55.86 -11.86
CA ILE A 732 -35.14 -55.60 -12.52
C ILE A 732 -34.58 -54.23 -12.11
N GLU A 733 -33.28 -54.18 -11.85
CA GLU A 733 -32.57 -52.92 -11.56
C GLU A 733 -32.05 -52.27 -12.85
N ILE A 734 -32.32 -50.97 -13.00
CA ILE A 734 -31.95 -50.14 -14.16
C ILE A 734 -31.04 -49.00 -13.70
N THR A 735 -29.89 -48.86 -14.35
CA THR A 735 -28.87 -47.85 -14.06
C THR A 735 -28.67 -46.88 -15.23
N GLY A 736 -27.85 -45.85 -15.03
CA GLY A 736 -27.50 -44.89 -16.10
C GLY A 736 -26.79 -45.49 -17.30
N ARG A 737 -26.20 -46.69 -17.17
CA ARG A 737 -25.62 -47.42 -18.31
C ARG A 737 -26.69 -48.05 -19.19
N ASP A 738 -27.86 -48.31 -18.63
CA ASP A 738 -28.95 -49.01 -19.30
C ASP A 738 -29.89 -48.04 -20.03
N VAL A 739 -29.70 -46.74 -19.81
CA VAL A 739 -30.52 -45.66 -20.37
C VAL A 739 -29.62 -44.62 -21.05
N TRP A 740 -29.36 -44.80 -22.34
CA TRP A 740 -28.72 -43.76 -23.16
C TRP A 740 -29.79 -42.81 -23.73
N HIS A 741 -29.91 -41.62 -23.15
CA HIS A 741 -30.95 -40.60 -23.43
C HIS A 741 -32.40 -41.03 -23.12
N LYS A 742 -32.90 -42.09 -23.76
CA LYS A 742 -34.23 -42.68 -23.54
C LYS A 742 -34.19 -44.17 -23.88
N ALA A 743 -34.72 -45.00 -22.99
CA ALA A 743 -34.94 -46.43 -23.22
C ALA A 743 -36.35 -46.82 -22.74
N VAL A 744 -36.96 -47.78 -23.42
CA VAL A 744 -38.23 -48.41 -23.06
C VAL A 744 -37.90 -49.83 -22.58
N PHE A 745 -38.51 -50.23 -21.46
CA PHE A 745 -38.36 -51.56 -20.90
C PHE A 745 -39.73 -52.24 -20.89
N ASP A 746 -39.82 -53.37 -21.58
CA ASP A 746 -41.02 -54.19 -21.67
C ASP A 746 -40.84 -55.46 -20.84
N CYS A 747 -41.92 -55.96 -20.23
CA CYS A 747 -41.93 -57.21 -19.49
C CYS A 747 -42.91 -58.18 -20.14
N GLU A 748 -42.39 -59.26 -20.72
CA GLU A 748 -43.18 -60.39 -21.21
C GLU A 748 -43.41 -61.38 -20.06
N VAL A 749 -44.65 -61.83 -19.86
CA VAL A 749 -44.99 -62.76 -18.78
C VAL A 749 -45.68 -64.02 -19.32
N ASP A 750 -45.10 -65.19 -19.03
CA ASP A 750 -45.76 -66.49 -19.24
C ASP A 750 -46.60 -66.86 -18.00
N ILE A 751 -47.91 -67.00 -18.18
CA ILE A 751 -48.90 -67.16 -17.10
C ILE A 751 -48.94 -68.63 -16.57
N SER A 752 -48.04 -69.51 -17.00
CA SER A 752 -47.92 -70.88 -16.50
C SER A 752 -47.41 -70.95 -15.03
N THR A 753 -47.81 -72.00 -14.30
CA THR A 753 -47.44 -72.23 -12.88
C THR A 753 -46.26 -73.20 -12.72
N THR A 754 -45.61 -73.55 -13.83
CA THR A 754 -44.47 -74.47 -13.92
C THR A 754 -43.28 -73.69 -14.49
N GLU A 755 -42.10 -73.81 -13.87
CA GLU A 755 -40.87 -73.15 -14.34
C GLU A 755 -40.45 -73.66 -15.73
N GLN A 756 -39.94 -72.74 -16.57
CA GLN A 756 -39.33 -73.02 -17.86
C GLN A 756 -37.80 -73.06 -17.78
#